data_AF-A0A497QS28-F1
#
_entry.id   AF-A0A497QS28-F1
#
_cell.length_a   1.000
_cell.length_b   1.000
_cell.length_c   1.000
_cell.angle_alpha   90.00
_cell.angle_beta   90.00
_cell.angle_gamma   90.00
#
_symmetry.space_group_name_H-M   'P 1'
#
loop_
_entity.id
_entity.type
_entity.pdbx_description
1 polymer ?
#
loop_
_entity_poly.entity_id
_entity_poly.type
_entity_poly.pdbx_seq_one_letter_code
_entity_poly.pdbx_strand_id
1 'polypeptide(L)'
;MTDAFTLRAVERWGYINILDVYSQMGVTDFPLYHILFGIFLLAYCVLLIRRNRYTIFFTISMLISIFIAKGPHSPLGQVFVWAWLNIPHFAIFRAANRWVMMAIFSHAFFVSLLTYYLTEYIKKKKYVQTEEFLFNIRLKIGRISKNRRLAFSIDSFNVFLKKIHKILYFLSVILLVFIFLSGFLSCFFFFSQGLQTYTPPEQYLAPYEWLLLQNGDYKIVSVGRSSYEWTVSPDECSDFASSAMQTTLGWGHDIGFDSVFIHDKPVLQNGGWDFKPRQFVDHLRFRLAREHLTDNLFKILGPFAYKYIVIPPYTTDKTREFFLNQEGYQIIYNDTAIILQNEYAMPRIFATADSMLVVGGLESFDALCKIEGFNLNKTALFFIPAFSESDPFENESFDKFRILSFVNSDVLDLAMLSFVGEKNFILAGNYGVPSINSTAYWVKMPSWRIVGAYVLGGDTLTTFGNNRIDLPFELSTDGLHDIWLRIGFAPSRGKLKIYVDGEPIQEICTDTPLWSKLVWINITRLDLAKGSHCITLENDGTGYNDIDAIAVVKPSELESKMNKITQALQNFQGRILYLFEAENAFLDSSSKDWTWTVKPYNGYMVRSESLGLNVAPSASANASSLSWVDGVPFEAKYVNDDDLHTRWASEKSVTPQWLELTWEEPQQLLGVRLLFESAYAKEYSIQIWNGTDWITQIEVTENNALERTHIFAEPVKTNKLRVYVTAFSIYNRVSLWELQAYSPGATSSSVKITIPQRGNYILAARVAKGPGYGTLYFNVSGNLYSVPCNSPVNQFEWCEIGPFFLERGEHFVSVGGVGLVELDEFLVYSLKEEESYLTLNELFNFVDPKVSVSYEQMNSCLFKAYVSANETFTLIFSDTYNPLWKAFVDGEEISSNLTYSLVNSFYINKTGKFTVTVYFTGQYYADVGLTVSIISFVSVFALTTVFLMFSRRKWFAKPCFLGRLIFWKKAN
;
A
#
# COMPACT_ATOMS: atom_id res chain seq x y z
N MET A 1 17.13 -26.74 18.32
CA MET A 1 18.59 -26.89 18.55
C MET A 1 19.11 -28.16 17.88
N THR A 2 18.52 -29.33 18.15
CA THR A 2 18.91 -30.60 17.49
C THR A 2 18.87 -30.49 15.97
N ASP A 3 17.80 -29.96 15.39
CA ASP A 3 17.67 -29.81 13.92
C ASP A 3 18.78 -28.92 13.31
N ALA A 4 19.19 -27.86 14.01
CA ALA A 4 20.28 -26.99 13.57
C ALA A 4 21.67 -27.65 13.71
N PHE A 5 21.83 -28.54 14.70
CA PHE A 5 23.06 -29.33 14.86
C PHE A 5 23.16 -30.43 13.80
N THR A 6 22.06 -31.14 13.52
CA THR A 6 22.01 -32.24 12.54
C THR A 6 21.81 -31.78 11.11
N LEU A 7 21.75 -30.47 10.86
CA LEU A 7 21.59 -29.86 9.53
C LEU A 7 20.31 -30.34 8.80
N ARG A 8 19.21 -30.45 9.54
CA ARG A 8 17.92 -30.88 8.98
C ARG A 8 17.36 -29.80 8.04
N ALA A 9 16.81 -30.21 6.90
CA ALA A 9 16.12 -29.31 5.98
C ALA A 9 14.86 -28.72 6.64
N VAL A 10 14.62 -27.42 6.44
CA VAL A 10 13.58 -26.65 7.17
C VAL A 10 12.62 -25.91 6.22
N GLU A 11 12.94 -25.84 4.93
CA GLU A 11 12.19 -25.07 3.94
C GLU A 11 11.18 -25.96 3.22
N ARG A 12 9.89 -25.56 3.22
CA ARG A 12 8.78 -26.39 2.76
C ARG A 12 8.19 -26.01 1.40
N TRP A 13 8.59 -24.90 0.78
CA TRP A 13 7.78 -24.27 -0.28
C TRP A 13 7.77 -25.02 -1.63
N GLY A 14 8.90 -25.64 -2.03
CA GLY A 14 9.06 -26.13 -3.41
C GLY A 14 8.66 -27.57 -3.70
N TYR A 15 8.79 -28.50 -2.74
CA TYR A 15 8.59 -29.95 -2.95
C TYR A 15 7.44 -30.52 -2.12
N ILE A 16 6.61 -29.66 -1.53
CA ILE A 16 5.61 -30.04 -0.51
C ILE A 16 4.60 -31.07 -1.01
N ASN A 17 4.30 -31.07 -2.31
CA ASN A 17 3.32 -31.98 -2.91
C ASN A 17 3.92 -33.34 -3.29
N ILE A 18 5.26 -33.46 -3.28
CA ILE A 18 5.96 -34.68 -3.70
C ILE A 18 6.59 -35.40 -2.51
N LEU A 19 7.10 -34.65 -1.53
CA LEU A 19 7.68 -35.26 -0.33
C LEU A 19 7.62 -34.34 0.90
N ASP A 20 7.58 -34.96 2.07
CA ASP A 20 7.87 -34.27 3.33
C ASP A 20 9.38 -34.03 3.43
N VAL A 21 9.81 -32.81 3.11
CA VAL A 21 11.21 -32.37 3.13
C VAL A 21 11.92 -32.68 4.46
N TYR A 22 11.19 -32.77 5.57
CA TYR A 22 11.77 -33.08 6.87
C TYR A 22 12.15 -34.55 7.07
N SER A 23 11.44 -35.48 6.43
CA SER A 23 11.57 -36.92 6.67
C SER A 23 11.99 -37.72 5.44
N GLN A 24 11.67 -37.25 4.24
CA GLN A 24 11.78 -37.99 2.98
C GLN A 24 12.88 -37.48 2.04
N MET A 25 13.64 -36.43 2.42
CA MET A 25 14.80 -35.96 1.63
C MET A 25 15.98 -36.96 1.71
N GLY A 26 16.13 -37.62 2.87
CA GLY A 26 17.08 -38.71 3.05
C GLY A 26 16.48 -40.09 2.78
N VAL A 27 17.18 -41.16 3.14
CA VAL A 27 16.62 -42.52 3.06
C VAL A 27 15.45 -42.66 4.05
N THR A 28 14.27 -43.00 3.53
CA THR A 28 13.05 -43.23 4.33
C THR A 28 13.27 -44.34 5.37
N ASP A 29 12.73 -44.15 6.57
CA ASP A 29 12.86 -45.08 7.73
C ASP A 29 14.30 -45.36 8.19
N PHE A 30 15.29 -44.62 7.68
CA PHE A 30 16.67 -44.71 8.13
C PHE A 30 16.96 -43.69 9.23
N PRO A 31 17.67 -44.04 10.33
CA PRO A 31 17.94 -43.15 11.46
C PRO A 31 19.04 -42.12 11.16
N LEU A 32 18.95 -41.45 10.02
CA LEU A 32 19.95 -40.52 9.49
C LEU A 32 20.34 -39.44 10.50
N TYR A 33 19.35 -38.73 11.06
CA TYR A 33 19.62 -37.63 11.97
C TYR A 33 20.23 -38.08 13.30
N HIS A 34 19.92 -39.30 13.76
CA HIS A 34 20.59 -39.90 14.91
C HIS A 34 22.05 -40.26 14.61
N ILE A 35 22.33 -40.75 13.40
CA ILE A 35 23.69 -41.03 12.93
C ILE A 35 24.49 -39.74 12.77
N LEU A 36 23.93 -38.71 12.14
CA LEU A 36 24.56 -37.39 12.01
C LEU A 36 24.83 -36.77 13.38
N PHE A 37 23.86 -36.85 14.29
CA PHE A 37 24.07 -36.42 15.68
C PHE A 37 25.26 -37.13 16.32
N GLY A 38 25.33 -38.46 16.18
CA GLY A 38 26.46 -39.26 16.69
C GLY A 38 27.80 -38.90 16.03
N ILE A 39 27.83 -38.73 14.71
CA ILE A 39 29.04 -38.35 13.95
C ILE A 39 29.54 -36.99 14.42
N PHE A 40 28.66 -35.99 14.44
CA PHE A 40 29.02 -34.63 14.83
C PHE A 40 29.44 -34.57 16.30
N LEU A 41 28.72 -35.24 17.20
CA LEU A 41 29.10 -35.33 18.61
C LEU A 41 30.52 -35.92 18.78
N LEU A 42 30.80 -37.04 18.12
CA LEU A 42 32.13 -37.66 18.12
C LEU A 42 33.20 -36.76 17.48
N ALA A 43 32.85 -36.02 16.44
CA ALA A 43 33.76 -35.10 15.77
C ALA A 43 34.19 -33.96 16.71
N TYR A 44 33.26 -33.43 17.53
CA TYR A 44 33.60 -32.45 18.56
C TYR A 44 34.37 -33.05 19.73
N CYS A 45 34.21 -34.33 20.06
CA CYS A 45 35.05 -35.01 21.05
C CYS A 45 36.55 -34.97 20.70
N VAL A 46 36.93 -34.70 19.44
CA VAL A 46 38.33 -34.44 19.06
C VAL A 46 38.96 -33.29 19.85
N LEU A 47 38.16 -32.36 20.40
CA LEU A 47 38.62 -31.31 21.33
C LEU A 47 39.26 -31.86 22.61
N LEU A 48 38.93 -33.10 23.00
CA LEU A 48 39.57 -33.76 24.14
C LEU A 48 41.01 -34.17 23.80
N ILE A 49 41.32 -34.34 22.52
CA ILE A 49 42.62 -34.80 22.01
C ILE A 49 43.46 -33.62 21.50
N ARG A 50 42.84 -32.66 20.80
CA ARG A 50 43.51 -31.53 20.16
C ARG A 50 42.83 -30.22 20.53
N ARG A 51 43.54 -29.40 21.30
CA ARG A 51 43.12 -28.04 21.67
C ARG A 51 44.11 -27.04 21.11
N ASN A 52 43.80 -26.48 19.94
CA ASN A 52 44.54 -25.37 19.37
C ASN A 52 43.59 -24.21 19.01
N ARG A 53 44.17 -23.09 18.58
CA ARG A 53 43.40 -21.89 18.24
C ARG A 53 42.28 -22.15 17.21
N TYR A 54 42.49 -23.06 16.26
CA TYR A 54 41.51 -23.36 15.21
C TYR A 54 40.38 -24.24 15.71
N THR A 55 40.68 -25.28 16.50
CA THR A 55 39.63 -26.12 17.09
C THR A 55 38.77 -25.29 18.04
N ILE A 56 39.36 -24.43 18.86
CA ILE A 56 38.60 -23.54 19.75
C ILE A 56 37.72 -22.58 18.94
N PHE A 57 38.26 -21.94 17.89
CA PHE A 57 37.51 -21.04 17.02
C PHE A 57 36.29 -21.71 16.40
N PHE A 58 36.45 -22.86 15.74
CA PHE A 58 35.33 -23.55 15.09
C PHE A 58 34.30 -24.09 16.08
N THR A 59 34.71 -24.46 17.30
CA THR A 59 33.74 -24.82 18.35
C THR A 59 32.89 -23.63 18.77
N ILE A 60 33.53 -22.48 19.05
CA ILE A 60 32.79 -21.27 19.43
C ILE A 60 31.88 -20.82 18.29
N SER A 61 32.40 -20.81 17.05
CA SER A 61 31.63 -20.45 15.85
C SER A 61 30.40 -21.33 15.66
N MET A 62 30.53 -22.65 15.86
CA MET A 62 29.40 -23.58 15.77
C MET A 62 28.36 -23.32 16.87
N LEU A 63 28.79 -23.17 18.12
CA LEU A 63 27.84 -22.96 19.24
C LEU A 63 27.02 -21.69 19.02
N ILE A 64 27.68 -20.59 18.63
CA ILE A 64 27.02 -19.33 18.29
C ILE A 64 26.07 -19.53 17.09
N SER A 65 26.54 -20.17 16.02
CA SER A 65 25.74 -20.40 14.81
C SER A 65 24.47 -21.21 15.07
N ILE A 66 24.55 -22.33 15.79
CA ILE A 66 23.40 -23.16 16.15
C ILE A 66 22.43 -22.39 17.04
N PHE A 67 22.97 -21.59 17.95
CA PHE A 67 22.19 -20.79 18.87
C PHE A 67 21.41 -19.69 18.15
N ILE A 68 22.00 -19.02 17.16
CA ILE A 68 21.32 -18.02 16.34
C ILE A 68 20.36 -18.72 15.36
N ALA A 69 20.75 -19.86 14.78
CA ALA A 69 19.97 -20.58 13.77
C ALA A 69 18.63 -21.12 14.29
N LYS A 70 18.50 -21.38 15.59
CA LYS A 70 17.21 -21.75 16.21
C LYS A 70 16.24 -20.57 16.31
N GLY A 71 16.69 -19.33 16.10
CA GLY A 71 15.88 -18.13 16.26
C GLY A 71 15.28 -17.97 17.69
N PRO A 72 14.00 -17.55 17.80
CA PRO A 72 13.35 -17.25 19.08
C PRO A 72 12.96 -18.48 19.90
N HIS A 73 13.24 -19.70 19.43
CA HIS A 73 12.90 -20.93 20.16
C HIS A 73 13.80 -21.15 21.39
N SER A 74 13.28 -21.82 22.42
CA SER A 74 14.01 -22.17 23.66
C SER A 74 15.19 -23.15 23.41
N PRO A 75 16.28 -23.12 24.22
CA PRO A 75 16.60 -22.20 25.32
C PRO A 75 17.09 -20.82 24.86
N LEU A 76 16.95 -19.80 25.72
CA LEU A 76 17.45 -18.41 25.53
C LEU A 76 16.95 -17.74 24.22
N GLY A 77 15.73 -18.05 23.76
CA GLY A 77 15.09 -17.38 22.62
C GLY A 77 14.96 -15.85 22.80
N GLN A 78 14.80 -15.41 24.05
CA GLN A 78 14.73 -13.99 24.43
C GLN A 78 15.99 -13.21 24.02
N VAL A 79 17.17 -13.83 24.04
CA VAL A 79 18.42 -13.18 23.61
C VAL A 79 18.40 -12.91 22.10
N PHE A 80 17.84 -13.84 21.31
CA PHE A 80 17.66 -13.63 19.87
C PHE A 80 16.66 -12.50 19.60
N VAL A 81 15.53 -12.49 20.29
CA VAL A 81 14.51 -11.43 20.16
C VAL A 81 15.09 -10.07 20.58
N TRP A 82 15.85 -10.03 21.66
CA TRP A 82 16.57 -8.83 22.08
C TRP A 82 17.57 -8.38 21.01
N ALA A 83 18.39 -9.28 20.48
CA ALA A 83 19.35 -8.95 19.42
C ALA A 83 18.66 -8.44 18.15
N TRP A 84 17.54 -9.06 17.77
CA TRP A 84 16.71 -8.65 16.64
C TRP A 84 16.20 -7.21 16.76
N LEU A 85 15.80 -6.81 17.97
CA LEU A 85 15.24 -5.48 18.22
C LEU A 85 16.31 -4.41 18.53
N ASN A 86 17.49 -4.81 19.02
CA ASN A 86 18.47 -3.87 19.58
C ASN A 86 19.82 -3.82 18.82
N ILE A 87 20.17 -4.83 18.02
CA ILE A 87 21.43 -4.86 17.25
C ILE A 87 21.15 -4.36 15.83
N PRO A 88 21.78 -3.27 15.37
CA PRO A 88 21.63 -2.76 14.01
C PRO A 88 21.89 -3.85 12.97
N HIS A 89 21.02 -3.92 11.95
CA HIS A 89 21.07 -4.88 10.84
C HIS A 89 20.93 -6.37 11.20
N PHE A 90 20.72 -6.75 12.46
CA PHE A 90 20.53 -8.16 12.81
C PHE A 90 19.29 -8.78 12.14
N ALA A 91 18.24 -7.97 11.96
CA ALA A 91 17.00 -8.34 11.28
C ALA A 91 17.17 -8.74 9.80
N ILE A 92 18.32 -8.44 9.16
CA ILE A 92 18.60 -8.85 7.77
C ILE A 92 18.60 -10.39 7.63
N PHE A 93 18.88 -11.11 8.71
CA PHE A 93 18.82 -12.56 8.77
C PHE A 93 17.45 -13.10 9.18
N ARG A 94 16.39 -12.57 8.56
CA ARG A 94 14.98 -12.92 8.80
C ARG A 94 14.67 -14.41 8.79
N ALA A 95 15.39 -15.16 7.98
CA ALA A 95 15.39 -16.61 8.01
C ALA A 95 16.52 -17.07 8.94
N ALA A 96 16.23 -17.12 10.25
CA ALA A 96 17.22 -17.42 11.28
C ALA A 96 18.00 -18.71 10.99
N ASN A 97 17.33 -19.73 10.46
CA ASN A 97 17.92 -21.01 10.05
C ASN A 97 19.10 -20.86 9.07
N ARG A 98 19.19 -19.79 8.27
CA ARG A 98 20.33 -19.54 7.37
C ARG A 98 21.65 -19.31 8.11
N TRP A 99 21.62 -18.98 9.40
CA TRP A 99 22.82 -18.92 10.23
C TRP A 99 23.52 -20.25 10.41
N VAL A 100 22.87 -21.38 10.09
CA VAL A 100 23.45 -22.71 10.16
C VAL A 100 24.69 -22.87 9.28
N MET A 101 24.91 -22.01 8.28
CA MET A 101 26.09 -22.06 7.40
C MET A 101 27.43 -22.11 8.15
N MET A 102 27.56 -21.36 9.25
CA MET A 102 28.78 -21.37 10.07
C MET A 102 28.91 -22.67 10.89
N ALA A 103 27.79 -23.27 11.29
CA ALA A 103 27.77 -24.61 11.85
C ALA A 103 28.19 -25.63 10.79
N ILE A 104 27.65 -25.58 9.55
CA ILE A 104 28.04 -26.47 8.45
C ILE A 104 29.56 -26.45 8.24
N PHE A 105 30.14 -25.25 8.16
CA PHE A 105 31.59 -25.10 7.96
C PHE A 105 32.40 -25.67 9.14
N SER A 106 31.93 -25.47 10.37
CA SER A 106 32.55 -26.02 11.57
C SER A 106 32.43 -27.55 11.64
N HIS A 107 31.28 -28.11 11.29
CA HIS A 107 31.07 -29.55 11.19
C HIS A 107 32.04 -30.16 10.18
N ALA A 108 32.19 -29.57 9.00
CA ALA A 108 33.15 -30.03 7.99
C ALA A 108 34.59 -30.05 8.54
N PHE A 109 35.01 -29.00 9.25
CA PHE A 109 36.32 -28.94 9.90
C PHE A 109 36.52 -30.08 10.92
N PHE A 110 35.57 -30.26 11.84
CA PHE A 110 35.69 -31.30 12.88
C PHE A 110 35.57 -32.72 12.34
N VAL A 111 34.69 -32.97 11.37
CA VAL A 111 34.58 -34.26 10.69
C VAL A 111 35.87 -34.59 9.95
N SER A 112 36.55 -33.60 9.35
CA SER A 112 37.87 -33.81 8.73
C SER A 112 38.93 -34.24 9.74
N LEU A 113 38.95 -33.64 10.94
CA LEU A 113 39.87 -34.02 12.01
C LEU A 113 39.56 -35.41 12.56
N LEU A 114 38.28 -35.71 12.79
CA LEU A 114 37.83 -37.03 13.20
C LEU A 114 38.28 -38.09 12.19
N THR A 115 38.05 -37.84 10.91
CA THR A 115 38.47 -38.70 9.80
C THR A 115 39.99 -38.92 9.81
N TYR A 116 40.78 -37.86 10.02
CA TYR A 116 42.23 -37.95 10.16
C TYR A 116 42.64 -38.88 11.31
N TYR A 117 42.08 -38.69 12.51
CA TYR A 117 42.42 -39.51 13.67
C TYR A 117 41.98 -40.98 13.53
N LEU A 118 40.80 -41.24 12.98
CA LEU A 118 40.33 -42.60 12.69
C LEU A 118 41.23 -43.30 11.67
N THR A 119 41.63 -42.58 10.61
CA THR A 119 42.52 -43.12 9.57
C THR A 119 43.92 -43.40 10.13
N GLU A 120 44.46 -42.51 10.94
CA GLU A 120 45.75 -42.71 11.62
C GLU A 120 45.70 -43.90 12.60
N TYR A 121 44.61 -44.06 13.33
CA TYR A 121 44.40 -45.22 14.21
C TYR A 121 44.40 -46.54 13.43
N ILE A 122 43.68 -46.59 12.30
CA ILE A 122 43.64 -47.75 11.39
C ILE A 122 45.01 -48.06 10.81
N LYS A 123 45.76 -47.04 10.34
CA LYS A 123 47.12 -47.20 9.79
C LYS A 123 48.10 -47.75 10.83
N LYS A 124 48.02 -47.29 12.09
CA LYS A 124 48.90 -47.75 13.18
C LYS A 124 48.71 -49.23 13.53
N LYS A 125 47.56 -49.85 13.24
CA LYS A 125 47.34 -51.30 13.45
C LYS A 125 48.29 -52.19 12.64
N LYS A 126 48.82 -51.71 11.51
CA LYS A 126 49.86 -52.45 10.76
C LYS A 126 51.16 -52.65 11.56
N TYR A 127 51.36 -51.90 12.66
CA TYR A 127 52.57 -51.92 13.49
C TYR A 127 52.38 -52.44 14.93
N VAL A 128 51.14 -52.67 15.39
CA VAL A 128 50.83 -53.01 16.81
C VAL A 128 50.77 -54.53 17.06
N GLN A 129 51.17 -55.38 16.12
CA GLN A 129 51.24 -56.83 16.34
C GLN A 129 52.34 -57.27 17.34
N THR A 130 53.14 -56.36 17.91
CA THR A 130 54.42 -56.71 18.56
C THR A 130 54.73 -56.11 19.93
N GLU A 131 53.78 -55.57 20.70
CA GLU A 131 54.07 -55.20 22.10
C GLU A 131 52.99 -55.72 23.07
N GLU A 132 53.40 -56.64 23.96
CA GLU A 132 52.62 -57.04 25.13
C GLU A 132 52.62 -55.92 26.17
N PHE A 133 51.45 -55.62 26.73
CA PHE A 133 51.35 -54.58 27.75
C PHE A 133 51.87 -55.12 29.08
N LEU A 134 52.99 -54.57 29.57
CA LEU A 134 53.65 -54.97 30.81
C LEU A 134 53.37 -53.95 31.93
N PHE A 135 52.79 -54.41 33.04
CA PHE A 135 52.64 -53.58 34.24
C PHE A 135 53.98 -53.49 34.98
N ASN A 136 54.52 -52.27 35.09
CA ASN A 136 55.77 -52.01 35.81
C ASN A 136 55.48 -51.39 37.18
N ILE A 137 55.67 -52.14 38.26
CA ILE A 137 55.60 -51.62 39.63
C ILE A 137 57.00 -51.19 40.10
N ARG A 138 57.10 -49.99 40.69
CA ARG A 138 58.29 -49.51 41.39
C ARG A 138 58.08 -49.60 42.90
N LEU A 139 58.74 -50.56 43.55
CA LEU A 139 58.80 -50.66 45.01
C LEU A 139 60.02 -49.91 45.55
N LYS A 140 59.81 -49.07 46.57
CA LYS A 140 60.86 -48.32 47.27
C LYS A 140 60.98 -48.87 48.69
N ILE A 141 62.01 -49.65 48.96
CA ILE A 141 62.36 -50.14 50.31
C ILE A 141 63.57 -49.32 50.81
N GLY A 142 63.53 -48.92 52.08
CA GLY A 142 64.38 -47.87 52.65
C GLY A 142 65.90 -48.12 52.60
N ARG A 143 66.61 -46.99 52.43
CA ARG A 143 68.06 -46.71 52.63
C ARG A 143 69.03 -47.85 52.32
N ILE A 144 69.20 -48.16 51.03
CA ILE A 144 70.46 -48.27 50.26
C ILE A 144 70.08 -48.67 48.82
N SER A 145 70.78 -48.10 47.84
CA SER A 145 70.52 -48.12 46.40
C SER A 145 70.31 -49.51 45.76
N LYS A 146 69.08 -49.81 45.29
CA LYS A 146 68.78 -50.37 43.94
C LYS A 146 67.27 -50.42 43.68
N ASN A 147 66.79 -49.73 42.65
CA ASN A 147 65.44 -49.91 42.11
C ASN A 147 65.38 -51.25 41.34
N ARG A 148 64.61 -52.24 41.79
CA ARG A 148 64.20 -53.37 40.94
C ARG A 148 62.86 -53.05 40.30
N ARG A 149 62.80 -53.12 38.96
CA ARG A 149 61.55 -53.12 38.19
C ARG A 149 61.09 -54.57 38.06
N LEU A 150 59.89 -54.86 38.55
CA LEU A 150 59.18 -56.11 38.25
C LEU A 150 58.10 -55.78 37.21
N ALA A 151 58.24 -56.41 36.05
CA ALA A 151 57.27 -56.38 34.97
C ALA A 151 56.48 -57.69 35.01
N PHE A 152 55.16 -57.64 35.09
CA PHE A 152 54.32 -58.83 34.92
C PHE A 152 53.27 -58.59 33.83
N SER A 153 53.13 -59.58 32.95
CA SER A 153 52.04 -59.68 31.96
C SER A 153 50.83 -60.29 32.65
N ILE A 154 49.65 -59.71 32.44
CA ILE A 154 48.38 -60.39 32.72
C ILE A 154 47.83 -60.82 31.36
N ASP A 155 48.03 -62.08 30.99
CA ASP A 155 47.68 -62.58 29.67
C ASP A 155 46.18 -62.41 29.36
N SER A 156 45.30 -62.55 30.38
CA SER A 156 43.87 -62.29 30.24
C SER A 156 43.53 -60.82 29.93
N PHE A 157 44.30 -59.87 30.48
CA PHE A 157 44.15 -58.44 30.22
C PHE A 157 44.68 -58.07 28.82
N ASN A 158 45.80 -58.66 28.39
CA ASN A 158 46.32 -58.49 27.03
C ASN A 158 45.39 -59.09 25.96
N VAL A 159 44.76 -60.24 26.24
CA VAL A 159 43.71 -60.82 25.37
C VAL A 159 42.46 -59.93 25.32
N PHE A 160 42.03 -59.39 26.46
CA PHE A 160 40.91 -58.45 26.55
C PHE A 160 41.19 -57.13 25.80
N LEU A 161 42.37 -56.54 25.96
CA LEU A 161 42.80 -55.34 25.24
C LEU A 161 42.92 -55.56 23.73
N LYS A 162 43.42 -56.73 23.30
CA LYS A 162 43.45 -57.13 21.88
C LYS A 162 42.02 -57.26 21.31
N LYS A 163 41.07 -57.81 22.08
CA LYS A 163 39.64 -57.87 21.70
C LYS A 163 39.04 -56.47 21.60
N ILE A 164 39.28 -55.59 22.57
CA ILE A 164 38.82 -54.19 22.54
C ILE A 164 39.41 -53.43 21.35
N HIS A 165 40.71 -53.52 21.09
CA HIS A 165 41.33 -52.87 19.93
C HIS A 165 40.79 -53.41 18.61
N LYS A 166 40.50 -54.71 18.53
CA LYS A 166 39.85 -55.31 17.36
C LYS A 166 38.45 -54.71 17.17
N ILE A 167 37.66 -54.57 18.24
CA ILE A 167 36.33 -53.94 18.21
C ILE A 167 36.43 -52.46 17.80
N LEU A 168 37.31 -51.68 18.43
CA LEU A 168 37.52 -50.26 18.12
C LEU A 168 37.98 -50.04 16.67
N TYR A 169 38.80 -50.94 16.14
CA TYR A 169 39.19 -50.91 14.73
C TYR A 169 37.98 -51.10 13.82
N PHE A 170 37.15 -52.11 14.06
CA PHE A 170 35.93 -52.32 13.27
C PHE A 170 34.97 -51.13 13.40
N LEU A 171 34.78 -50.60 14.61
CA LEU A 171 33.98 -49.40 14.85
C LEU A 171 34.54 -48.16 14.12
N SER A 172 35.85 -48.00 14.06
CA SER A 172 36.50 -46.89 13.34
C SER A 172 36.28 -46.99 11.83
N VAL A 173 36.37 -48.19 11.26
CA VAL A 173 36.08 -48.45 9.84
C VAL A 173 34.59 -48.20 9.55
N ILE A 174 33.68 -48.71 10.40
CA ILE A 174 32.23 -48.50 10.27
C ILE A 174 31.90 -47.00 10.34
N LEU A 175 32.50 -46.26 11.27
CA LEU A 175 32.28 -44.82 11.42
C LEU A 175 32.79 -44.04 10.20
N LEU A 176 33.94 -44.42 9.63
CA LEU A 176 34.43 -43.83 8.37
C LEU A 176 33.48 -44.09 7.20
N VAL A 177 32.92 -45.31 7.11
CA VAL A 177 31.91 -45.66 6.10
C VAL A 177 30.65 -44.81 6.30
N PHE A 178 30.17 -44.63 7.52
CA PHE A 178 29.02 -43.77 7.79
C PHE A 178 29.30 -42.29 7.52
N ILE A 179 30.49 -41.78 7.85
CA ILE A 179 30.89 -40.42 7.50
C ILE A 179 30.85 -40.22 5.98
N PHE A 180 31.39 -41.18 5.22
CA PHE A 180 31.39 -41.14 3.76
C PHE A 180 29.98 -41.23 3.16
N LEU A 181 29.14 -42.15 3.67
CA LEU A 181 27.78 -42.34 3.19
C LEU A 181 26.81 -41.26 3.65
N SER A 182 27.10 -40.52 4.73
CA SER A 182 26.16 -39.58 5.34
C SER A 182 25.63 -38.53 4.36
N GLY A 183 26.48 -37.96 3.51
CA GLY A 183 26.06 -37.01 2.46
C GLY A 183 25.09 -37.63 1.44
N PHE A 184 25.35 -38.86 1.00
CA PHE A 184 24.47 -39.59 0.08
C PHE A 184 23.13 -39.94 0.76
N LEU A 185 23.18 -40.42 2.00
CA LEU A 185 21.99 -40.78 2.77
C LEU A 185 21.13 -39.56 3.11
N SER A 186 21.74 -38.38 3.30
CA SER A 186 21.04 -37.11 3.54
C SER A 186 20.37 -36.52 2.32
N CYS A 187 20.91 -36.77 1.13
CA CYS A 187 20.38 -36.25 -0.14
C CYS A 187 19.84 -37.37 -1.04
N PHE A 188 19.45 -38.51 -0.45
CA PHE A 188 19.12 -39.73 -1.19
C PHE A 188 17.98 -39.51 -2.20
N PHE A 189 17.02 -38.65 -1.86
CA PHE A 189 15.96 -38.27 -2.78
C PHE A 189 16.52 -37.75 -4.11
N PHE A 190 17.48 -36.82 -4.10
CA PHE A 190 18.06 -36.27 -5.34
C PHE A 190 18.90 -37.26 -6.13
N PHE A 191 19.52 -38.23 -5.45
CA PHE A 191 20.25 -39.31 -6.13
C PHE A 191 19.30 -40.35 -6.75
N SER A 192 18.14 -40.58 -6.14
CA SER A 192 17.17 -41.59 -6.60
C SER A 192 16.18 -41.04 -7.62
N GLN A 193 15.75 -39.79 -7.47
CA GLN A 193 14.73 -39.14 -8.30
C GLN A 193 15.29 -38.06 -9.22
N GLY A 194 16.59 -37.73 -9.11
CA GLY A 194 17.19 -36.58 -9.78
C GLY A 194 16.77 -35.24 -9.13
N LEU A 195 17.30 -34.15 -9.66
CA LEU A 195 16.79 -32.81 -9.34
C LEU A 195 15.51 -32.60 -10.15
N GLN A 196 14.34 -32.59 -9.49
CA GLN A 196 13.08 -32.35 -10.18
C GLN A 196 12.87 -30.85 -10.32
N THR A 197 12.65 -30.38 -11.54
CA THR A 197 12.31 -28.99 -11.84
C THR A 197 10.92 -28.95 -12.46
N TYR A 198 10.12 -27.94 -12.12
CA TYR A 198 8.82 -27.74 -12.75
C TYR A 198 9.04 -27.34 -14.21
N THR A 199 8.40 -28.07 -15.13
CA THR A 199 8.37 -27.70 -16.54
C THR A 199 6.98 -27.16 -16.82
N PRO A 200 6.83 -25.84 -17.07
CA PRO A 200 5.55 -25.26 -17.45
C PRO A 200 4.94 -25.95 -18.67
N PRO A 201 3.61 -26.10 -18.74
CA PRO A 201 2.93 -26.47 -19.97
C PRO A 201 3.27 -25.53 -21.13
N GLU A 202 3.42 -26.06 -22.34
CA GLU A 202 3.75 -25.28 -23.55
C GLU A 202 2.77 -24.12 -23.77
N GLN A 203 1.47 -24.36 -23.54
CA GLN A 203 0.43 -23.33 -23.60
C GLN A 203 0.68 -22.12 -22.69
N TYR A 204 1.43 -22.27 -21.58
CA TYR A 204 1.77 -21.17 -20.69
C TYR A 204 2.99 -20.40 -21.18
N LEU A 205 3.92 -21.05 -21.90
CA LEU A 205 5.14 -20.45 -22.43
C LEU A 205 4.94 -19.76 -23.77
N ALA A 206 4.06 -20.31 -24.63
CA ALA A 206 3.77 -19.83 -25.97
C ALA A 206 3.59 -18.29 -26.10
N PRO A 207 2.80 -17.60 -25.25
CA PRO A 207 2.69 -16.13 -25.36
C PRO A 207 4.02 -15.40 -25.09
N TYR A 208 4.85 -15.90 -24.17
CA TYR A 208 6.15 -15.30 -23.86
C TYR A 208 7.21 -15.60 -24.92
N GLU A 209 7.15 -16.77 -25.54
CA GLU A 209 7.99 -17.11 -26.71
C GLU A 209 7.61 -16.25 -27.92
N TRP A 210 6.31 -15.97 -28.13
CA TRP A 210 5.87 -15.02 -29.15
C TRP A 210 6.39 -13.60 -28.87
N LEU A 211 6.38 -13.16 -27.61
CA LEU A 211 6.90 -11.87 -27.19
C LEU A 211 8.41 -11.73 -27.39
N LEU A 212 9.18 -12.81 -27.23
CA LEU A 212 10.62 -12.83 -27.52
C LEU A 212 10.91 -12.46 -28.99
N LEU A 213 10.01 -12.79 -29.92
CA LEU A 213 10.15 -12.47 -31.35
C LEU A 213 9.80 -11.02 -31.69
N GLN A 214 9.22 -10.26 -30.76
CA GLN A 214 8.80 -8.88 -31.00
C GLN A 214 9.95 -7.90 -30.75
N ASN A 215 10.18 -7.01 -31.72
CA ASN A 215 11.21 -5.97 -31.64
C ASN A 215 10.71 -4.73 -30.89
N GLY A 216 11.65 -4.00 -30.27
CA GLY A 216 11.41 -2.72 -29.59
C GLY A 216 11.73 -2.73 -28.10
N ASP A 217 11.89 -1.54 -27.52
CA ASP A 217 12.04 -1.33 -26.08
C ASP A 217 10.67 -0.93 -25.49
N TYR A 218 10.09 -1.86 -24.74
CA TYR A 218 8.78 -1.74 -24.09
C TYR A 218 8.71 -2.67 -22.89
N LYS A 219 7.71 -2.44 -22.03
CA LYS A 219 7.39 -3.24 -20.86
C LYS A 219 6.12 -4.06 -21.07
N ILE A 220 5.93 -5.06 -20.23
CA ILE A 220 4.84 -6.04 -20.33
C ILE A 220 4.07 -6.09 -19.01
N VAL A 221 2.75 -6.19 -19.08
CA VAL A 221 1.93 -6.60 -17.94
C VAL A 221 1.64 -8.09 -18.11
N SER A 222 2.04 -8.89 -17.14
CA SER A 222 1.70 -10.31 -17.09
C SER A 222 0.60 -10.53 -16.07
N VAL A 223 -0.57 -10.97 -16.52
CA VAL A 223 -1.73 -11.16 -15.66
C VAL A 223 -1.62 -12.50 -14.91
N GLY A 224 -1.28 -12.43 -13.63
CA GLY A 224 -1.22 -13.57 -12.72
C GLY A 224 -2.56 -13.88 -12.03
N ARG A 225 -2.59 -15.00 -11.31
CA ARG A 225 -3.64 -15.30 -10.32
C ARG A 225 -3.15 -14.98 -8.91
N SER A 226 -4.07 -14.58 -8.04
CA SER A 226 -3.81 -14.47 -6.61
C SER A 226 -3.47 -15.84 -6.00
N SER A 227 -2.75 -15.85 -4.89
CA SER A 227 -2.51 -17.09 -4.13
C SER A 227 -3.81 -17.77 -3.71
N TYR A 228 -4.88 -17.01 -3.48
CA TYR A 228 -6.18 -17.58 -3.12
C TYR A 228 -6.87 -18.25 -4.31
N GLU A 229 -6.83 -17.62 -5.49
CA GLU A 229 -7.40 -18.17 -6.72
C GLU A 229 -6.76 -19.54 -7.07
N TRP A 230 -5.46 -19.70 -6.86
CA TRP A 230 -4.79 -21.01 -7.02
C TRP A 230 -5.33 -22.11 -6.10
N THR A 231 -5.80 -21.76 -4.89
CA THR A 231 -6.26 -22.71 -3.87
C THR A 231 -7.78 -22.91 -3.78
N VAL A 232 -8.57 -22.23 -4.61
CA VAL A 232 -10.06 -22.32 -4.65
C VAL A 232 -10.69 -22.06 -3.28
N SER A 233 -10.37 -20.92 -2.66
CA SER A 233 -10.95 -20.47 -1.38
C SER A 233 -12.16 -19.56 -1.64
N PRO A 234 -13.32 -19.76 -1.00
CA PRO A 234 -14.58 -19.09 -1.34
C PRO A 234 -14.65 -17.56 -1.11
N ASP A 235 -13.66 -16.95 -0.45
CA ASP A 235 -13.61 -15.50 -0.14
C ASP A 235 -12.79 -14.71 -1.18
N GLU A 236 -12.96 -15.05 -2.47
CA GLU A 236 -12.08 -14.73 -3.59
C GLU A 236 -11.87 -13.24 -3.88
N CYS A 237 -10.60 -12.82 -3.92
CA CYS A 237 -10.20 -11.52 -4.47
C CYS A 237 -9.06 -11.70 -5.50
N SER A 238 -9.24 -11.12 -6.69
CA SER A 238 -8.24 -11.16 -7.77
C SER A 238 -6.99 -10.36 -7.42
N ASP A 239 -5.84 -10.80 -7.91
CA ASP A 239 -4.57 -10.08 -7.77
C ASP A 239 -3.73 -10.32 -9.03
N PHE A 240 -3.93 -9.44 -10.02
CA PHE A 240 -3.38 -9.62 -11.36
C PHE A 240 -1.85 -9.52 -11.43
N ALA A 241 -1.17 -9.05 -10.38
CA ALA A 241 0.29 -8.93 -10.33
C ALA A 241 0.89 -9.73 -9.16
N SER A 242 0.17 -10.76 -8.70
CA SER A 242 0.67 -11.75 -7.75
C SER A 242 1.89 -12.47 -8.33
N SER A 243 2.93 -12.62 -7.51
CA SER A 243 4.16 -13.31 -7.90
C SER A 243 4.09 -14.82 -7.72
N ALA A 244 3.00 -15.35 -7.15
CA ALA A 244 2.93 -16.74 -6.71
C ALA A 244 2.11 -17.60 -7.67
N MET A 245 2.63 -18.78 -7.98
CA MET A 245 1.95 -19.81 -8.76
C MET A 245 2.00 -21.15 -8.05
N GLN A 246 0.87 -21.85 -8.04
CA GLN A 246 0.78 -23.22 -7.54
C GLN A 246 1.06 -24.20 -8.66
N THR A 247 2.07 -25.05 -8.47
CA THR A 247 2.51 -26.07 -9.43
C THR A 247 2.33 -27.47 -8.88
N THR A 248 2.64 -28.49 -9.68
CA THR A 248 2.67 -29.88 -9.23
C THR A 248 3.72 -30.16 -8.16
N LEU A 249 4.80 -29.36 -8.07
CA LEU A 249 5.82 -29.51 -7.02
C LEU A 249 5.41 -28.84 -5.71
N GLY A 250 4.71 -27.70 -5.82
CA GLY A 250 4.40 -26.81 -4.70
C GLY A 250 4.24 -25.36 -5.15
N TRP A 251 4.40 -24.43 -4.22
CA TRP A 251 4.38 -23.01 -4.49
C TRP A 251 5.70 -22.57 -5.13
N GLY A 252 5.59 -21.86 -6.25
CA GLY A 252 6.70 -21.24 -6.95
C GLY A 252 6.37 -19.82 -7.37
N HIS A 253 7.28 -19.21 -8.11
CA HIS A 253 7.00 -17.94 -8.77
C HIS A 253 6.12 -18.17 -10.01
N ASP A 254 5.23 -17.23 -10.28
CA ASP A 254 4.47 -17.20 -11.53
C ASP A 254 5.42 -17.05 -12.73
N ILE A 255 5.18 -17.83 -13.78
CA ILE A 255 6.06 -17.87 -14.96
C ILE A 255 6.12 -16.50 -15.62
N GLY A 256 5.00 -15.79 -15.67
CA GLY A 256 4.92 -14.44 -16.20
C GLY A 256 5.67 -13.43 -15.34
N PHE A 257 5.68 -13.60 -14.02
CA PHE A 257 6.47 -12.76 -13.10
C PHE A 257 7.98 -12.83 -13.38
N ASP A 258 8.49 -14.03 -13.70
CA ASP A 258 9.90 -14.29 -14.03
C ASP A 258 10.17 -14.35 -15.56
N SER A 259 9.20 -13.99 -16.40
CA SER A 259 9.28 -14.14 -17.87
C SER A 259 10.32 -13.22 -18.53
N VAL A 260 10.89 -12.26 -17.80
CA VAL A 260 12.07 -11.48 -18.24
C VAL A 260 13.22 -12.40 -18.68
N PHE A 261 13.38 -13.58 -18.06
CA PHE A 261 14.39 -14.57 -18.48
C PHE A 261 14.10 -15.24 -19.83
N ILE A 262 12.86 -15.14 -20.33
CA ILE A 262 12.40 -15.74 -21.59
C ILE A 262 12.49 -14.71 -22.71
N HIS A 263 11.95 -13.50 -22.52
CA HIS A 263 11.78 -12.51 -23.59
C HIS A 263 12.61 -11.22 -23.42
N ASP A 264 13.38 -11.08 -22.32
CA ASP A 264 14.28 -9.94 -22.06
C ASP A 264 13.56 -8.57 -22.09
N LYS A 265 12.32 -8.51 -21.58
CA LYS A 265 11.55 -7.26 -21.42
C LYS A 265 11.19 -7.06 -19.95
N PRO A 266 11.16 -5.83 -19.42
CA PRO A 266 10.68 -5.59 -18.06
C PRO A 266 9.19 -5.96 -17.92
N VAL A 267 8.83 -6.58 -16.79
CA VAL A 267 7.45 -7.00 -16.48
C VAL A 267 6.93 -6.19 -15.28
N LEU A 268 5.65 -5.82 -15.31
CA LEU A 268 4.95 -5.25 -14.16
C LEU A 268 4.90 -6.30 -13.04
N GLN A 269 5.71 -6.07 -12.01
CA GLN A 269 5.70 -6.84 -10.78
C GLN A 269 4.96 -6.06 -9.69
N ASN A 270 4.83 -6.62 -8.48
CA ASN A 270 4.19 -5.99 -7.33
C ASN A 270 4.92 -4.76 -6.73
N GLY A 271 5.83 -4.13 -7.48
CA GLY A 271 6.68 -3.02 -7.06
C GLY A 271 7.87 -3.39 -6.17
N GLY A 272 7.98 -4.65 -5.73
CA GLY A 272 9.15 -5.16 -5.01
C GLY A 272 9.42 -4.45 -3.67
N TRP A 273 10.68 -4.08 -3.44
CA TRP A 273 11.13 -3.43 -2.19
C TRP A 273 11.17 -1.90 -2.27
N ASP A 274 11.02 -1.33 -3.47
CA ASP A 274 10.94 0.12 -3.63
C ASP A 274 9.52 0.59 -3.29
N PHE A 275 9.43 1.58 -2.41
CA PHE A 275 8.17 2.07 -1.89
C PHE A 275 7.30 2.71 -2.98
N LYS A 276 7.87 3.53 -3.88
CA LYS A 276 7.07 4.31 -4.85
C LYS A 276 6.40 3.43 -5.91
N PRO A 277 7.12 2.52 -6.60
CA PRO A 277 6.49 1.58 -7.53
C PRO A 277 5.49 0.67 -6.84
N ARG A 278 5.77 0.24 -5.60
CA ARG A 278 4.84 -0.59 -4.82
C ARG A 278 3.56 0.16 -4.48
N GLN A 279 3.64 1.43 -4.12
CA GLN A 279 2.46 2.26 -3.89
C GLN A 279 1.58 2.35 -5.13
N PHE A 280 2.18 2.65 -6.28
CA PHE A 280 1.46 2.72 -7.54
C PHE A 280 0.80 1.40 -7.91
N VAL A 281 1.56 0.31 -7.88
CA VAL A 281 1.05 -1.01 -8.28
C VAL A 281 0.00 -1.55 -7.30
N ASP A 282 0.15 -1.32 -5.99
CA ASP A 282 -0.88 -1.70 -5.02
C ASP A 282 -2.20 -0.97 -5.29
N HIS A 283 -2.16 0.32 -5.66
CA HIS A 283 -3.35 1.07 -6.06
C HIS A 283 -4.01 0.49 -7.34
N LEU A 284 -3.21 0.17 -8.37
CA LEU A 284 -3.73 -0.48 -9.58
C LEU A 284 -4.41 -1.83 -9.27
N ARG A 285 -3.77 -2.66 -8.44
CA ARG A 285 -4.21 -4.04 -8.14
C ARG A 285 -5.48 -4.08 -7.30
N PHE A 286 -5.52 -3.29 -6.24
CA PHE A 286 -6.53 -3.46 -5.20
C PHE A 286 -7.64 -2.43 -5.28
N ARG A 287 -7.35 -1.19 -5.66
CA ARG A 287 -8.39 -0.17 -5.84
C ARG A 287 -8.99 -0.25 -7.23
N LEU A 288 -8.15 -0.05 -8.25
CA LEU A 288 -8.65 0.11 -9.63
C LEU A 288 -9.14 -1.19 -10.26
N ALA A 289 -8.37 -2.27 -10.17
CA ALA A 289 -8.71 -3.54 -10.82
C ALA A 289 -9.63 -4.45 -10.00
N ARG A 290 -9.67 -4.32 -8.67
CA ARG A 290 -10.45 -5.21 -7.80
C ARG A 290 -11.74 -4.56 -7.28
N GLU A 291 -11.65 -3.33 -6.79
CA GLU A 291 -12.80 -2.63 -6.20
C GLU A 291 -13.61 -1.86 -7.25
N HIS A 292 -12.96 -0.99 -8.02
CA HIS A 292 -13.65 -0.10 -8.97
C HIS A 292 -13.94 -0.74 -10.32
N LEU A 293 -13.13 -1.73 -10.71
CA LEU A 293 -13.13 -2.30 -12.05
C LEU A 293 -13.02 -1.21 -13.12
N THR A 294 -12.06 -0.27 -12.98
CA THR A 294 -11.91 0.84 -13.94
C THR A 294 -11.74 0.34 -15.38
N ASP A 295 -12.25 1.08 -16.36
CA ASP A 295 -11.99 0.92 -17.80
C ASP A 295 -10.81 1.77 -18.30
N ASN A 296 -10.15 2.52 -17.40
CA ASN A 296 -9.05 3.43 -17.71
C ASN A 296 -7.66 2.86 -17.42
N LEU A 297 -7.51 1.59 -17.04
CA LEU A 297 -6.22 1.01 -16.66
C LEU A 297 -5.19 1.14 -17.79
N PHE A 298 -5.60 0.97 -19.06
CA PHE A 298 -4.69 1.08 -20.20
C PHE A 298 -4.23 2.51 -20.48
N LYS A 299 -5.11 3.51 -20.28
CA LYS A 299 -4.75 4.92 -20.31
C LYS A 299 -3.72 5.24 -19.22
N ILE A 300 -3.96 4.75 -17.99
CA ILE A 300 -3.07 4.93 -16.84
C ILE A 300 -1.70 4.28 -17.08
N LEU A 301 -1.66 3.10 -17.71
CA LEU A 301 -0.41 2.40 -18.03
C LEU A 301 0.36 3.00 -19.21
N GLY A 302 -0.29 3.85 -20.02
CA GLY A 302 0.25 4.44 -21.25
C GLY A 302 1.63 5.11 -21.10
N PRO A 303 1.80 6.07 -20.17
CA PRO A 303 3.07 6.78 -19.96
C PRO A 303 4.23 5.89 -19.52
N PHE A 304 3.96 4.66 -19.07
CA PHE A 304 4.96 3.80 -18.41
C PHE A 304 5.54 2.73 -19.34
N ALA A 305 5.30 2.85 -20.65
CA ALA A 305 5.77 1.97 -21.70
C ALA A 305 5.25 0.52 -21.62
N TYR A 306 4.14 0.28 -20.93
CA TYR A 306 3.47 -1.03 -20.91
C TYR A 306 2.67 -1.24 -22.20
N LYS A 307 3.33 -1.84 -23.18
CA LYS A 307 2.79 -2.04 -24.53
C LYS A 307 1.93 -3.28 -24.66
N TYR A 308 2.34 -4.38 -24.02
CA TYR A 308 1.65 -5.66 -24.14
C TYR A 308 1.12 -6.11 -22.79
N ILE A 309 -0.13 -6.57 -22.78
CA ILE A 309 -0.80 -7.19 -21.64
C ILE A 309 -1.04 -8.64 -22.01
N VAL A 310 -0.37 -9.56 -21.31
CA VAL A 310 -0.52 -11.00 -21.48
C VAL A 310 -1.59 -11.49 -20.53
N ILE A 311 -2.62 -12.13 -21.07
CA ILE A 311 -3.66 -12.82 -20.32
C ILE A 311 -3.46 -14.33 -20.52
N PRO A 312 -2.77 -15.02 -19.60
CA PRO A 312 -2.53 -16.45 -19.68
C PRO A 312 -3.81 -17.30 -19.68
N PRO A 313 -3.76 -18.55 -20.17
CA PRO A 313 -4.93 -19.44 -20.17
C PRO A 313 -5.45 -19.78 -18.77
N TYR A 314 -4.59 -19.71 -17.76
CA TYR A 314 -4.94 -20.03 -16.37
C TYR A 314 -5.60 -18.86 -15.62
N THR A 315 -5.69 -17.67 -16.21
CA THR A 315 -6.39 -16.53 -15.61
C THR A 315 -7.88 -16.83 -15.44
N THR A 316 -8.48 -16.37 -14.33
CA THR A 316 -9.91 -16.53 -14.04
C THR A 316 -10.78 -15.72 -15.02
N ASP A 317 -12.01 -16.17 -15.26
CA ASP A 317 -12.92 -15.50 -16.20
C ASP A 317 -13.20 -14.04 -15.78
N LYS A 318 -13.42 -13.78 -14.50
CA LYS A 318 -13.60 -12.43 -13.95
C LYS A 318 -12.41 -11.51 -14.24
N THR A 319 -11.18 -12.00 -14.05
CA THR A 319 -9.97 -11.21 -14.33
C THR A 319 -9.77 -11.01 -15.83
N ARG A 320 -10.07 -12.05 -16.65
CA ARG A 320 -10.04 -11.95 -18.11
C ARG A 320 -11.02 -10.89 -18.62
N GLU A 321 -12.27 -10.92 -18.15
CA GLU A 321 -13.30 -9.95 -18.51
C GLU A 321 -12.89 -8.52 -18.15
N PHE A 322 -12.31 -8.30 -16.97
CA PHE A 322 -11.81 -6.99 -16.57
C PHE A 322 -10.82 -6.39 -17.60
N PHE A 323 -9.83 -7.17 -18.06
CA PHE A 323 -8.87 -6.70 -19.05
C PHE A 323 -9.47 -6.55 -20.46
N LEU A 324 -10.46 -7.37 -20.83
CA LEU A 324 -11.13 -7.28 -22.12
C LEU A 324 -12.13 -6.11 -22.20
N ASN A 325 -12.61 -5.61 -21.06
CA ASN A 325 -13.51 -4.46 -20.97
C ASN A 325 -12.77 -3.10 -20.94
N GLN A 326 -11.44 -3.10 -21.03
CA GLN A 326 -10.67 -1.85 -21.18
C GLN A 326 -10.89 -1.24 -22.56
N GLU A 327 -10.66 0.07 -22.71
CA GLU A 327 -10.68 0.73 -24.02
C GLU A 327 -9.26 0.86 -24.62
N GLY A 328 -9.18 1.13 -25.94
CA GLY A 328 -7.93 1.46 -26.64
C GLY A 328 -6.90 0.33 -26.68
N TYR A 329 -7.31 -0.85 -27.14
CA TYR A 329 -6.41 -1.98 -27.37
C TYR A 329 -6.72 -2.75 -28.65
N GLN A 330 -5.73 -3.52 -29.12
CA GLN A 330 -5.90 -4.51 -30.19
C GLN A 330 -5.48 -5.89 -29.71
N ILE A 331 -6.23 -6.93 -30.08
CA ILE A 331 -5.83 -8.32 -29.85
C ILE A 331 -4.82 -8.70 -30.94
N ILE A 332 -3.57 -8.95 -30.55
CA ILE A 332 -2.46 -9.27 -31.47
C ILE A 332 -2.07 -10.75 -31.46
N TYR A 333 -2.49 -11.46 -30.42
CA TYR A 333 -2.27 -12.90 -30.24
C TYR A 333 -3.52 -13.47 -29.57
N ASN A 334 -4.08 -14.52 -30.15
CA ASN A 334 -5.26 -15.22 -29.65
C ASN A 334 -5.20 -16.68 -30.07
N ASP A 335 -4.49 -17.47 -29.28
CA ASP A 335 -4.33 -18.92 -29.48
C ASP A 335 -4.43 -19.62 -28.12
N THR A 336 -3.30 -20.00 -27.51
CA THR A 336 -3.27 -20.57 -26.16
C THR A 336 -3.53 -19.54 -25.05
N ALA A 337 -3.42 -18.26 -25.37
CA ALA A 337 -3.54 -17.12 -24.48
C ALA A 337 -4.03 -15.91 -25.29
N ILE A 338 -4.33 -14.81 -24.62
CA ILE A 338 -4.66 -13.53 -25.27
C ILE A 338 -3.53 -12.54 -24.97
N ILE A 339 -3.01 -11.86 -25.99
CA ILE A 339 -2.14 -10.69 -25.81
C ILE A 339 -2.85 -9.46 -26.38
N LEU A 340 -2.99 -8.45 -25.53
CA LEU A 340 -3.54 -7.15 -25.88
C LEU A 340 -2.39 -6.16 -26.11
N GLN A 341 -2.43 -5.43 -27.21
CA GLN A 341 -1.58 -4.27 -27.44
C GLN A 341 -2.29 -3.01 -26.95
N ASN A 342 -1.71 -2.35 -25.94
CA ASN A 342 -2.18 -1.06 -25.44
C ASN A 342 -1.88 0.05 -26.46
N GLU A 343 -2.91 0.68 -27.01
CA GLU A 343 -2.76 1.78 -27.99
C GLU A 343 -2.28 3.08 -27.35
N TYR A 344 -2.46 3.23 -26.03
CA TYR A 344 -1.96 4.39 -25.28
C TYR A 344 -0.48 4.28 -24.89
N ALA A 345 0.19 3.15 -25.15
CA ALA A 345 1.56 2.93 -24.70
C ALA A 345 2.55 3.89 -25.39
N MET A 346 3.20 4.73 -24.59
CA MET A 346 4.28 5.62 -25.04
C MET A 346 5.63 4.89 -25.07
N PRO A 347 6.57 5.32 -25.93
CA PRO A 347 7.95 4.85 -25.85
C PRO A 347 8.57 5.16 -24.49
N ARG A 348 9.57 4.37 -24.05
CA ARG A 348 10.24 4.55 -22.75
C ARG A 348 10.83 5.95 -22.53
N ILE A 349 11.19 6.65 -23.61
CA ILE A 349 11.54 8.07 -23.60
C ILE A 349 10.59 8.81 -24.53
N PHE A 350 9.85 9.77 -24.00
CA PHE A 350 8.95 10.65 -24.76
C PHE A 350 8.96 12.07 -24.16
N ALA A 351 8.27 13.01 -24.81
CA ALA A 351 8.20 14.40 -24.34
C ALA A 351 6.76 14.84 -24.11
N THR A 352 6.57 15.68 -23.10
CA THR A 352 5.33 16.43 -22.86
C THR A 352 5.67 17.92 -22.82
N ALA A 353 4.78 18.78 -23.33
CA ALA A 353 4.94 20.23 -23.14
C ALA A 353 4.12 20.77 -22.00
N ASP A 354 3.00 20.10 -21.69
CA ASP A 354 2.15 20.51 -20.59
C ASP A 354 2.42 19.69 -19.35
N SER A 355 2.31 20.37 -18.22
CA SER A 355 2.51 19.80 -16.91
C SER A 355 1.47 20.34 -15.95
N MET A 356 1.08 19.48 -15.02
CA MET A 356 0.08 19.74 -14.00
C MET A 356 0.69 19.43 -12.66
N LEU A 357 0.61 20.38 -11.74
CA LEU A 357 1.01 20.19 -10.35
C LEU A 357 -0.19 19.67 -9.56
N VAL A 358 -0.02 18.58 -8.84
CA VAL A 358 -1.09 17.86 -8.13
C VAL A 358 -0.81 17.88 -6.62
N VAL A 359 -1.75 18.45 -5.88
CA VAL A 359 -1.88 18.35 -4.42
C VAL A 359 -2.92 17.27 -4.16
N GLY A 360 -2.47 16.03 -3.95
CA GLY A 360 -3.38 14.90 -3.87
C GLY A 360 -2.69 13.55 -4.07
N GLY A 361 -3.49 12.50 -4.07
CA GLY A 361 -3.03 11.11 -4.12
C GLY A 361 -3.07 10.48 -5.51
N LEU A 362 -2.77 9.19 -5.60
CA LEU A 362 -2.84 8.40 -6.83
C LEU A 362 -4.27 8.26 -7.40
N GLU A 363 -5.30 8.53 -6.60
CA GLU A 363 -6.69 8.65 -7.08
C GLU A 363 -6.84 9.69 -8.22
N SER A 364 -5.93 10.66 -8.30
CA SER A 364 -5.85 11.62 -9.40
C SER A 364 -5.73 10.97 -10.79
N PHE A 365 -5.12 9.78 -10.89
CA PHE A 365 -4.94 9.12 -12.18
C PHE A 365 -6.28 8.71 -12.80
N ASP A 366 -7.12 8.00 -12.04
CA ASP A 366 -8.39 7.49 -12.53
C ASP A 366 -9.40 8.64 -12.73
N ALA A 367 -9.52 9.53 -11.74
CA ALA A 367 -10.43 10.67 -11.82
C ALA A 367 -10.16 11.57 -13.05
N LEU A 368 -8.89 11.86 -13.36
CA LEU A 368 -8.57 12.64 -14.56
C LEU A 368 -8.81 11.86 -15.86
N CYS A 369 -8.61 10.53 -15.87
CA CYS A 369 -8.83 9.71 -17.07
C CYS A 369 -10.31 9.52 -17.44
N LYS A 370 -11.24 9.80 -16.52
CA LYS A 370 -12.69 9.87 -16.80
C LYS A 370 -13.09 11.12 -17.61
N ILE A 371 -12.17 12.07 -17.80
CA ILE A 371 -12.38 13.29 -18.60
C ILE A 371 -11.87 13.05 -20.02
N GLU A 372 -12.76 13.07 -21.02
CA GLU A 372 -12.41 12.76 -22.42
C GLU A 372 -11.30 13.66 -22.97
N GLY A 373 -11.30 14.95 -22.60
CA GLY A 373 -10.26 15.91 -23.01
C GLY A 373 -8.88 15.69 -22.37
N PHE A 374 -8.78 14.88 -21.31
CA PHE A 374 -7.51 14.69 -20.60
C PHE A 374 -6.71 13.50 -21.14
N ASN A 375 -5.39 13.67 -21.25
CA ASN A 375 -4.49 12.63 -21.74
C ASN A 375 -3.16 12.62 -20.97
N LEU A 376 -2.91 11.54 -20.23
CA LEU A 376 -1.67 11.35 -19.45
C LEU A 376 -0.40 11.36 -20.31
N ASN A 377 -0.48 11.01 -21.58
CA ASN A 377 0.67 11.02 -22.49
C ASN A 377 1.01 12.44 -22.99
N LYS A 378 0.10 13.40 -22.84
CA LYS A 378 0.29 14.80 -23.24
C LYS A 378 0.55 15.73 -22.06
N THR A 379 -0.04 15.44 -20.91
CA THR A 379 0.07 16.24 -19.68
C THR A 379 0.79 15.46 -18.59
N ALA A 380 2.00 15.90 -18.25
CA ALA A 380 2.77 15.28 -17.18
C ALA A 380 2.27 15.67 -15.79
N LEU A 381 2.00 14.67 -14.94
CA LEU A 381 1.57 14.90 -13.56
C LEU A 381 2.77 15.00 -12.62
N PHE A 382 2.90 16.12 -11.93
CA PHE A 382 3.87 16.33 -10.88
C PHE A 382 3.14 16.36 -9.55
N PHE A 383 3.34 15.35 -8.73
CA PHE A 383 2.78 15.30 -7.39
C PHE A 383 3.68 16.08 -6.47
N ILE A 384 3.12 16.95 -5.63
CA ILE A 384 3.91 17.63 -4.62
C ILE A 384 4.47 16.56 -3.69
N PRO A 385 5.81 16.43 -3.62
CA PRO A 385 6.40 15.36 -2.85
C PRO A 385 6.07 15.58 -1.38
N ALA A 386 5.62 14.52 -0.71
CA ALA A 386 5.41 14.55 0.74
C ALA A 386 6.71 14.80 1.52
N PHE A 387 7.87 14.72 0.86
CA PHE A 387 9.20 14.97 1.39
C PHE A 387 10.02 15.82 0.42
N SER A 388 10.32 17.05 0.79
CA SER A 388 11.33 17.89 0.15
C SER A 388 12.19 18.50 1.26
N GLU A 389 13.52 18.45 1.12
CA GLU A 389 14.45 19.10 2.07
C GLU A 389 14.39 20.63 2.01
N SER A 390 13.67 21.18 1.03
CA SER A 390 13.43 22.61 0.85
C SER A 390 11.94 22.91 0.73
N ASP A 391 11.52 24.08 1.20
CA ASP A 391 10.15 24.58 0.99
C ASP A 391 9.80 24.47 -0.51
N PRO A 392 8.75 23.73 -0.90
CA PRO A 392 8.38 23.56 -2.30
C PRO A 392 8.09 24.88 -3.00
N PHE A 393 7.86 25.97 -2.23
CA PHE A 393 7.62 27.31 -2.72
C PHE A 393 8.87 28.22 -2.70
N GLU A 394 10.05 27.76 -2.28
CA GLU A 394 11.28 28.57 -2.24
C GLU A 394 12.11 28.51 -3.53
N ASN A 395 12.05 27.42 -4.30
CA ASN A 395 12.97 27.19 -5.42
C ASN A 395 12.32 26.77 -6.76
N GLU A 396 11.06 26.34 -6.78
CA GLU A 396 10.38 26.02 -8.04
C GLU A 396 9.48 27.18 -8.49
N SER A 397 9.76 27.73 -9.67
CA SER A 397 8.81 28.60 -10.34
C SER A 397 7.59 27.76 -10.76
N PHE A 398 6.42 28.12 -10.23
CA PHE A 398 5.13 27.57 -10.65
C PHE A 398 4.85 27.82 -12.14
N ASP A 399 5.57 28.75 -12.78
CA ASP A 399 5.30 29.23 -14.14
C ASP A 399 5.43 28.12 -15.21
N LYS A 400 6.08 26.99 -14.89
CA LYS A 400 6.16 25.83 -15.79
C LYS A 400 4.87 25.00 -15.86
N PHE A 401 3.98 25.14 -14.88
CA PHE A 401 2.74 24.35 -14.80
C PHE A 401 1.56 25.09 -15.41
N ARG A 402 0.76 24.39 -16.21
CA ARG A 402 -0.48 24.92 -16.81
C ARG A 402 -1.64 24.91 -15.83
N ILE A 403 -1.68 23.88 -14.99
CA ILE A 403 -2.75 23.62 -14.03
C ILE A 403 -2.12 23.29 -12.69
N LEU A 404 -2.65 23.89 -11.62
CA LEU A 404 -2.49 23.43 -10.24
C LEU A 404 -3.80 22.77 -9.82
N SER A 405 -3.73 21.52 -9.39
CA SER A 405 -4.89 20.72 -9.01
C SER A 405 -4.86 20.33 -7.56
N PHE A 406 -5.96 20.53 -6.87
CA PHE A 406 -6.24 19.96 -5.57
C PHE A 406 -7.18 18.77 -5.76
N VAL A 407 -6.72 17.56 -5.44
CA VAL A 407 -7.51 16.33 -5.56
C VAL A 407 -7.81 15.82 -4.17
N ASN A 408 -9.10 15.87 -3.77
CA ASN A 408 -9.55 15.58 -2.40
C ASN A 408 -8.74 16.31 -1.30
N SER A 409 -8.20 17.48 -1.63
CA SER A 409 -7.23 18.23 -0.81
C SER A 409 -7.51 19.74 -0.89
N ASP A 410 -6.78 20.54 -0.11
CA ASP A 410 -6.93 21.99 -0.06
C ASP A 410 -5.59 22.72 0.18
N VAL A 411 -5.67 24.04 0.37
CA VAL A 411 -4.50 24.91 0.62
C VAL A 411 -3.85 24.63 1.98
N LEU A 412 -4.59 24.09 2.96
CA LEU A 412 -4.04 23.75 4.27
C LEU A 412 -3.04 22.60 4.15
N ASP A 413 -3.34 21.58 3.34
CA ASP A 413 -2.38 20.50 3.07
C ASP A 413 -1.05 21.05 2.51
N LEU A 414 -1.11 22.03 1.60
CA LEU A 414 0.10 22.71 1.09
C LEU A 414 0.89 23.42 2.19
N ALA A 415 0.21 24.14 3.08
CA ALA A 415 0.88 24.86 4.16
C ALA A 415 1.52 23.91 5.17
N MET A 416 0.84 22.81 5.49
CA MET A 416 1.35 21.81 6.42
C MET A 416 2.62 21.12 5.90
N LEU A 417 2.76 20.96 4.58
CA LEU A 417 3.99 20.43 3.97
C LEU A 417 5.23 21.28 4.26
N SER A 418 5.07 22.59 4.46
CA SER A 418 6.19 23.49 4.74
C SER A 418 6.84 23.27 6.12
N PHE A 419 6.18 22.50 7.00
CA PHE A 419 6.69 22.11 8.32
C PHE A 419 7.32 20.70 8.34
N VAL A 420 7.25 19.97 7.22
CA VAL A 420 7.82 18.62 7.14
C VAL A 420 9.34 18.68 7.36
N GLY A 421 9.83 17.84 8.27
CA GLY A 421 11.25 17.78 8.65
C GLY A 421 11.58 18.58 9.91
N GLU A 422 10.67 19.43 10.40
CA GLU A 422 10.80 20.04 11.72
C GLU A 422 10.56 19.02 12.84
N LYS A 423 11.18 19.22 14.00
CA LYS A 423 11.09 18.27 15.14
C LYS A 423 9.70 18.19 15.78
N ASN A 424 8.87 19.19 15.52
CA ASN A 424 7.49 19.36 15.94
C ASN A 424 6.48 18.89 14.87
N PHE A 425 6.98 18.29 13.77
CA PHE A 425 6.16 17.62 12.76
C PHE A 425 6.44 16.11 12.78
N ILE A 426 5.44 15.33 13.20
CA ILE A 426 5.54 13.89 13.42
C ILE A 426 4.87 13.16 12.26
N LEU A 427 5.63 12.32 11.56
CA LEU A 427 5.08 11.34 10.64
C LEU A 427 4.73 10.08 11.42
N ALA A 428 3.45 9.91 11.72
CA ALA A 428 2.99 8.96 12.73
C ALA A 428 3.37 7.52 12.38
N GLY A 429 3.28 7.13 11.10
CA GLY A 429 3.61 5.79 10.62
C GLY A 429 5.03 5.32 10.97
N ASN A 430 5.98 6.23 11.23
CA ASN A 430 7.35 5.89 11.63
C ASN A 430 7.48 5.37 13.06
N TYR A 431 6.44 5.53 13.89
CA TYR A 431 6.40 5.04 15.27
C TYR A 431 5.70 3.68 15.38
N GLY A 432 5.13 3.17 14.28
CA GLY A 432 4.44 1.89 14.26
C GLY A 432 5.39 0.71 14.51
N VAL A 433 4.93 -0.27 15.30
CA VAL A 433 5.64 -1.53 15.47
C VAL A 433 5.68 -2.28 14.13
N PRO A 434 6.82 -2.85 13.71
CA PRO A 434 6.93 -3.65 12.49
C PRO A 434 6.23 -5.01 12.66
N SER A 435 4.90 -4.99 12.72
CA SER A 435 4.01 -6.12 12.94
C SER A 435 2.75 -5.95 12.09
N ILE A 436 2.08 -7.05 11.78
CA ILE A 436 0.75 -7.04 11.16
C ILE A 436 -0.39 -7.11 12.21
N ASN A 437 -0.05 -7.27 13.49
CA ASN A 437 -1.03 -7.42 14.57
C ASN A 437 -1.46 -6.05 15.12
N SER A 438 -2.42 -5.44 14.44
CA SER A 438 -3.04 -4.16 14.82
C SER A 438 -3.93 -4.24 16.07
N THR A 439 -4.27 -5.44 16.55
CA THR A 439 -5.04 -5.61 17.80
C THR A 439 -4.13 -5.52 19.03
N ALA A 440 -2.87 -5.94 18.92
CA ALA A 440 -1.94 -5.86 20.04
C ALA A 440 -1.12 -4.56 20.06
N TYR A 441 -0.91 -3.95 18.89
CA TYR A 441 0.01 -2.82 18.72
C TYR A 441 -0.54 -1.78 17.76
N TRP A 442 -0.06 -0.54 17.92
CA TRP A 442 -0.02 0.43 16.84
C TRP A 442 1.04 0.01 15.82
N VAL A 443 0.63 -0.13 14.57
CA VAL A 443 1.44 -0.70 13.48
C VAL A 443 1.42 0.21 12.27
N LYS A 444 2.43 0.08 11.40
CA LYS A 444 2.48 0.79 10.12
C LYS A 444 1.60 0.05 9.11
N MET A 445 0.57 0.71 8.54
CA MET A 445 -0.40 0.09 7.63
C MET A 445 -0.55 0.81 6.28
N PRO A 446 -0.61 0.06 5.17
CA PRO A 446 -0.66 0.64 3.83
C PRO A 446 -2.07 0.95 3.31
N SER A 447 -3.12 0.75 4.10
CA SER A 447 -4.51 0.77 3.62
C SER A 447 -4.89 2.07 2.90
N TRP A 448 -4.50 3.22 3.45
CA TRP A 448 -4.77 4.53 2.85
C TRP A 448 -4.02 4.76 1.54
N ARG A 449 -2.77 4.28 1.42
CA ARG A 449 -2.03 4.38 0.14
C ARG A 449 -2.56 3.40 -0.91
N ILE A 450 -3.16 2.28 -0.50
CA ILE A 450 -3.80 1.32 -1.42
C ILE A 450 -5.03 1.96 -2.09
N VAL A 451 -5.87 2.67 -1.32
CA VAL A 451 -7.02 3.38 -1.91
C VAL A 451 -6.61 4.58 -2.77
N GLY A 452 -5.34 4.95 -2.75
CA GLY A 452 -4.79 6.01 -3.58
C GLY A 452 -4.67 7.35 -2.85
N ALA A 453 -5.03 7.43 -1.57
CA ALA A 453 -5.04 8.69 -0.82
C ALA A 453 -3.66 9.34 -0.72
N TYR A 454 -3.66 10.66 -0.56
CA TYR A 454 -2.44 11.42 -0.29
C TYR A 454 -1.97 11.16 1.14
N VAL A 455 -0.99 10.27 1.35
CA VAL A 455 -0.40 9.95 2.66
C VAL A 455 0.98 10.58 2.77
N LEU A 456 1.21 11.45 3.77
CA LEU A 456 2.48 12.16 3.89
C LEU A 456 3.62 11.22 4.25
N GLY A 457 3.41 10.32 5.22
CA GLY A 457 4.41 9.35 5.66
C GLY A 457 4.52 8.09 4.79
N GLY A 458 3.73 8.01 3.72
CA GLY A 458 3.55 6.83 2.88
C GLY A 458 2.61 5.77 3.44
N ASP A 459 2.71 5.44 4.74
CA ASP A 459 1.79 4.55 5.44
C ASP A 459 1.32 5.21 6.75
N THR A 460 0.12 4.88 7.21
CA THR A 460 -0.45 5.41 8.46
C THR A 460 -0.01 4.61 9.69
N LEU A 461 -0.07 5.24 10.85
CA LEU A 461 -0.04 4.60 12.16
C LEU A 461 -1.45 4.12 12.51
N THR A 462 -1.62 2.81 12.58
CA THR A 462 -2.94 2.19 12.70
C THR A 462 -3.01 1.21 13.86
N THR A 463 -4.10 1.22 14.60
CA THR A 463 -4.44 0.18 15.59
C THR A 463 -5.93 -0.13 15.52
N PHE A 464 -6.30 -1.36 15.88
CA PHE A 464 -7.68 -1.74 16.21
C PHE A 464 -7.83 -1.99 17.72
N GLY A 465 -6.74 -2.36 18.40
CA GLY A 465 -6.79 -2.80 19.78
C GLY A 465 -6.96 -1.68 20.78
N ASN A 466 -7.44 -2.03 21.98
CA ASN A 466 -7.38 -1.13 23.13
C ASN A 466 -5.93 -1.05 23.62
N ASN A 467 -5.20 -0.06 23.12
CA ASN A 467 -3.79 0.16 23.41
C ASN A 467 -3.41 1.63 23.20
N ARG A 468 -2.25 2.01 23.74
CA ARG A 468 -1.73 3.37 23.67
C ARG A 468 -0.33 3.43 23.07
N ILE A 469 0.02 4.57 22.48
CA ILE A 469 1.35 4.87 21.97
C ILE A 469 1.75 6.31 22.32
N ASP A 470 3.03 6.49 22.63
CA ASP A 470 3.63 7.78 23.00
C ASP A 470 4.49 8.28 21.83
N LEU A 471 4.25 9.51 21.39
CA LEU A 471 4.88 10.18 20.25
C LEU A 471 5.63 11.42 20.76
N PRO A 472 6.94 11.32 21.05
CA PRO A 472 7.74 12.44 21.52
C PRO A 472 7.96 13.49 20.41
N PHE A 473 7.96 14.76 20.80
CA PHE A 473 8.32 15.90 19.95
C PHE A 473 9.11 16.96 20.76
N GLU A 474 9.79 17.88 20.07
CA GLU A 474 10.58 18.94 20.71
C GLU A 474 10.18 20.33 20.19
N LEU A 475 10.07 21.29 21.09
CA LEU A 475 9.79 22.70 20.78
C LEU A 475 11.03 23.57 20.97
N SER A 476 11.27 24.49 20.03
CA SER A 476 12.44 25.39 20.07
C SER A 476 12.22 26.65 20.92
N THR A 477 10.96 26.98 21.22
CA THR A 477 10.54 28.23 21.88
C THR A 477 9.29 28.02 22.72
N ASP A 478 9.13 28.83 23.77
CA ASP A 478 7.91 28.89 24.56
C ASP A 478 6.75 29.54 23.78
N GLY A 479 5.51 29.25 24.20
CA GLY A 479 4.31 30.01 23.85
C GLY A 479 3.15 29.16 23.35
N LEU A 480 2.16 29.83 22.75
CA LEU A 480 0.97 29.19 22.18
C LEU A 480 1.32 28.38 20.92
N HIS A 481 0.90 27.11 20.92
CA HIS A 481 1.00 26.20 19.79
C HIS A 481 -0.37 25.56 19.53
N ASP A 482 -0.74 25.45 18.25
CA ASP A 482 -1.85 24.62 17.80
C ASP A 482 -1.35 23.20 17.53
N ILE A 483 -2.13 22.22 17.98
CA ILE A 483 -1.86 20.80 17.73
C ILE A 483 -2.86 20.31 16.69
N TRP A 484 -2.35 19.94 15.52
CA TRP A 484 -3.11 19.43 14.39
C TRP A 484 -2.82 17.96 14.18
N LEU A 485 -3.87 17.16 13.98
CA LEU A 485 -3.77 15.74 13.64
C LEU A 485 -4.34 15.52 12.24
N ARG A 486 -3.58 14.85 11.37
CA ARG A 486 -4.06 14.36 10.07
C ARG A 486 -4.54 12.92 10.23
N ILE A 487 -5.86 12.76 10.24
CA ILE A 487 -6.54 11.51 10.62
C ILE A 487 -7.48 11.02 9.52
N GLY A 488 -7.60 9.69 9.42
CA GLY A 488 -8.45 9.02 8.44
C GLY A 488 -9.92 8.90 8.88
N PHE A 489 -10.83 9.31 8.00
CA PHE A 489 -12.27 9.13 8.15
C PHE A 489 -12.74 7.93 7.33
N ALA A 490 -13.21 6.89 8.01
CA ALA A 490 -13.59 5.64 7.36
C ALA A 490 -14.56 4.82 8.24
N PRO A 491 -15.10 3.68 7.79
CA PRO A 491 -16.04 2.89 8.56
C PRO A 491 -15.36 2.12 9.69
N SER A 492 -16.11 1.82 10.75
CA SER A 492 -15.63 1.06 11.91
C SER A 492 -14.46 1.76 12.62
N ARG A 493 -14.58 3.08 12.84
CA ARG A 493 -13.58 3.83 13.62
C ARG A 493 -13.95 3.86 15.10
N GLY A 494 -12.95 3.59 15.94
CA GLY A 494 -13.09 3.60 17.40
C GLY A 494 -12.89 4.99 17.96
N LYS A 495 -13.12 5.17 19.27
CA LYS A 495 -12.79 6.43 19.93
C LYS A 495 -11.28 6.56 20.12
N LEU A 496 -10.74 7.68 19.67
CA LEU A 496 -9.36 8.09 19.87
C LEU A 496 -9.29 9.13 20.97
N LYS A 497 -8.62 8.82 22.08
CA LYS A 497 -8.30 9.78 23.12
C LYS A 497 -6.89 10.30 22.93
N ILE A 498 -6.74 11.61 23.08
CA ILE A 498 -5.50 12.33 22.85
C ILE A 498 -5.09 12.98 24.16
N TYR A 499 -3.83 12.78 24.54
CA TYR A 499 -3.22 13.40 25.70
C TYR A 499 -1.96 14.16 25.29
N VAL A 500 -1.67 15.25 25.98
CA VAL A 500 -0.41 16.00 25.82
C VAL A 500 0.23 16.09 27.19
N ASP A 501 1.48 15.60 27.31
CA ASP A 501 2.22 15.50 28.57
C ASP A 501 1.45 14.80 29.71
N GLY A 502 0.59 13.84 29.34
CA GLY A 502 -0.24 13.05 30.25
C GLY A 502 -1.60 13.67 30.58
N GLU A 503 -1.86 14.92 30.19
CA GLU A 503 -3.15 15.58 30.41
C GLU A 503 -4.12 15.27 29.26
N PRO A 504 -5.38 14.87 29.57
CA PRO A 504 -6.37 14.57 28.54
C PRO A 504 -6.81 15.85 27.81
N ILE A 505 -6.77 15.81 26.48
CA ILE A 505 -7.09 16.96 25.64
C ILE A 505 -8.47 16.81 25.00
N GLN A 506 -8.66 15.75 24.22
CA GLN A 506 -9.87 15.54 23.43
C GLN A 506 -10.10 14.04 23.18
N GLU A 507 -11.37 13.67 23.01
CA GLU A 507 -11.80 12.39 22.44
C GLU A 507 -12.46 12.65 21.09
N ILE A 508 -12.04 11.94 20.05
CA ILE A 508 -12.61 12.04 18.70
C ILE A 508 -13.00 10.66 18.18
N CYS A 509 -14.00 10.61 17.31
CA CYS A 509 -14.39 9.41 16.56
C CYS A 509 -14.61 9.80 15.11
N THR A 510 -13.87 9.19 14.19
CA THR A 510 -13.87 9.54 12.75
C THR A 510 -14.64 8.53 11.90
N ASP A 511 -15.69 7.96 12.48
CA ASP A 511 -16.54 6.96 11.80
C ASP A 511 -17.37 7.61 10.69
N THR A 512 -17.27 7.06 9.49
CA THR A 512 -18.01 7.49 8.31
C THR A 512 -18.48 6.29 7.49
N PRO A 513 -19.50 6.42 6.64
CA PRO A 513 -20.07 5.28 5.91
C PRO A 513 -19.13 4.59 4.92
N LEU A 514 -18.01 5.24 4.53
CA LEU A 514 -17.04 4.74 3.55
C LEU A 514 -15.65 5.30 3.81
N TRP A 515 -14.62 4.77 3.15
CA TRP A 515 -13.25 5.29 3.23
C TRP A 515 -13.19 6.66 2.55
N SER A 516 -13.34 7.72 3.33
CA SER A 516 -13.57 9.07 2.84
C SER A 516 -12.25 9.80 2.58
N LYS A 517 -11.55 10.25 3.62
CA LYS A 517 -10.37 11.12 3.44
C LYS A 517 -9.44 11.15 4.64
N LEU A 518 -8.20 11.56 4.37
CA LEU A 518 -7.24 12.01 5.37
C LEU A 518 -7.29 13.53 5.45
N VAL A 519 -7.66 14.09 6.60
CA VAL A 519 -7.78 15.54 6.79
C VAL A 519 -7.12 16.01 8.07
N TRP A 520 -6.61 17.23 8.04
CA TRP A 520 -6.10 17.94 9.21
C TRP A 520 -7.26 18.43 10.08
N ILE A 521 -7.24 18.07 11.37
CA ILE A 521 -8.15 18.57 12.39
C ILE A 521 -7.33 19.31 13.45
N ASN A 522 -7.75 20.53 13.78
CA ASN A 522 -7.20 21.24 14.94
C ASN A 522 -7.79 20.63 16.21
N ILE A 523 -6.93 20.02 17.03
CA ILE A 523 -7.33 19.35 18.26
C ILE A 523 -7.43 20.34 19.41
N THR A 524 -6.42 21.20 19.56
CA THR A 524 -6.37 22.16 20.66
C THR A 524 -5.29 23.22 20.43
N ARG A 525 -5.37 24.29 21.23
CA ARG A 525 -4.32 25.30 21.39
C ARG A 525 -3.82 25.26 22.83
N LEU A 526 -2.53 25.04 23.02
CA LEU A 526 -1.88 24.97 24.34
C LEU A 526 -0.72 25.95 24.43
N ASP A 527 -0.52 26.52 25.62
CA ASP A 527 0.71 27.25 25.96
C ASP A 527 1.75 26.23 26.44
N LEU A 528 2.75 25.96 25.60
CA LEU A 528 3.77 24.94 25.83
C LEU A 528 5.13 25.61 26.01
N ALA A 529 5.89 25.10 26.99
CA ALA A 529 7.27 25.54 27.20
C ALA A 529 8.18 25.02 26.09
N LYS A 530 9.35 25.62 25.95
CA LYS A 530 10.46 25.10 25.18
C LYS A 530 10.97 23.83 25.85
N GLY A 531 11.06 22.73 25.10
CA GLY A 531 11.60 21.49 25.60
C GLY A 531 11.06 20.26 24.89
N SER A 532 11.22 19.12 25.55
CA SER A 532 10.68 17.84 25.12
C SER A 532 9.27 17.65 25.66
N HIS A 533 8.37 17.23 24.79
CA HIS A 533 6.97 16.98 25.08
C HIS A 533 6.55 15.63 24.49
N CYS A 534 5.36 15.15 24.85
CA CYS A 534 4.83 13.89 24.34
C CYS A 534 3.34 14.01 24.01
N ILE A 535 2.95 13.52 22.84
CA ILE A 535 1.55 13.24 22.50
C ILE A 535 1.29 11.76 22.71
N THR A 536 0.31 11.43 23.55
CA THR A 536 -0.13 10.05 23.72
C THR A 536 -1.46 9.85 23.00
N LEU A 537 -1.52 8.80 22.19
CA LEU A 537 -2.74 8.36 21.51
C LEU A 537 -3.23 7.06 22.15
N GLU A 538 -4.49 7.01 22.55
CA GLU A 538 -5.15 5.83 23.11
C GLU A 538 -6.37 5.47 22.26
N ASN A 539 -6.40 4.24 21.75
CA ASN A 539 -7.56 3.68 21.08
C ASN A 539 -8.40 2.89 22.08
N ASP A 540 -9.73 3.01 21.99
CA ASP A 540 -10.66 2.35 22.91
C ASP A 540 -10.86 0.84 22.63
N GLY A 541 -10.46 0.38 21.45
CA GLY A 541 -10.60 -1.00 21.00
C GLY A 541 -11.96 -1.34 20.36
N THR A 542 -12.82 -0.36 20.10
CA THR A 542 -14.13 -0.59 19.46
C THR A 542 -14.06 -0.55 17.93
N GLY A 543 -12.99 0.04 17.39
CA GLY A 543 -12.73 0.14 15.95
C GLY A 543 -11.29 0.52 15.66
N TYR A 544 -11.00 0.73 14.37
CA TYR A 544 -9.69 1.19 13.91
C TYR A 544 -9.49 2.68 14.22
N ASN A 545 -8.24 3.12 14.30
CA ASN A 545 -7.84 4.52 14.18
C ASN A 545 -6.57 4.61 13.33
N ASP A 546 -6.54 5.54 12.37
CA ASP A 546 -5.44 5.71 11.42
C ASP A 546 -4.93 7.15 11.45
N ILE A 547 -3.66 7.32 11.81
CA ILE A 547 -3.01 8.63 11.90
C ILE A 547 -1.91 8.72 10.84
N ASP A 548 -1.95 9.74 10.00
CA ASP A 548 -0.89 9.98 9.01
C ASP A 548 0.22 10.85 9.62
N ALA A 549 -0.15 12.02 10.14
CA ALA A 549 0.80 13.00 10.65
C ALA A 549 0.23 13.82 11.81
N ILE A 550 1.13 14.44 12.58
CA ILE A 550 0.81 15.39 13.65
C ILE A 550 1.70 16.61 13.50
N ALA A 551 1.13 17.81 13.55
CA ALA A 551 1.86 19.06 13.49
C ALA A 551 1.59 19.89 14.75
N VAL A 552 2.66 20.28 15.45
CA VAL A 552 2.59 21.19 16.59
C VAL A 552 3.22 22.51 16.17
N VAL A 553 2.38 23.48 15.81
CA VAL A 553 2.83 24.69 15.10
C VAL A 553 2.36 25.96 15.79
N LYS A 554 3.10 27.05 15.68
CA LYS A 554 2.63 28.35 16.17
C LYS A 554 1.53 28.88 15.26
N PRO A 555 0.42 29.42 15.82
CA PRO A 555 -0.66 29.98 15.01
C PRO A 555 -0.19 31.06 14.04
N SER A 556 0.67 31.98 14.49
CA SER A 556 1.20 33.07 13.66
C SER A 556 2.13 32.58 12.55
N GLU A 557 2.82 31.46 12.77
CA GLU A 557 3.69 30.86 11.76
C GLU A 557 2.88 30.14 10.68
N LEU A 558 1.88 29.36 11.08
CA LEU A 558 0.94 28.73 10.15
C LEU A 558 0.21 29.80 9.32
N GLU A 559 -0.27 30.88 9.95
CA GLU A 559 -0.88 32.02 9.25
C GLU A 559 0.09 32.66 8.25
N SER A 560 1.36 32.88 8.65
CA SER A 560 2.39 33.41 7.75
C SER A 560 2.64 32.50 6.55
N LYS A 561 2.69 31.18 6.74
CA LYS A 561 2.88 30.19 5.66
C LYS A 561 1.66 30.15 4.73
N MET A 562 0.45 30.12 5.29
CA MET A 562 -0.80 30.21 4.53
C MET A 562 -0.86 31.48 3.68
N ASN A 563 -0.44 32.63 4.22
CA ASN A 563 -0.38 33.89 3.49
C ASN A 563 0.65 33.85 2.34
N LYS A 564 1.85 33.30 2.57
CA LYS A 564 2.88 33.12 1.53
C LYS A 564 2.36 32.25 0.38
N ILE A 565 1.73 31.12 0.70
CA ILE A 565 1.14 30.22 -0.30
C ILE A 565 0.02 30.92 -1.05
N THR A 566 -0.89 31.58 -0.33
CA THR A 566 -2.01 32.31 -0.96
C THR A 566 -1.48 33.40 -1.91
N GLN A 567 -0.41 34.11 -1.57
CA GLN A 567 0.24 35.08 -2.47
C GLN A 567 0.87 34.42 -3.70
N ALA A 568 1.54 33.26 -3.54
CA ALA A 568 2.07 32.50 -4.67
C ALA A 568 0.95 32.04 -5.61
N LEU A 569 -0.13 31.50 -5.04
CA LEU A 569 -1.31 31.08 -5.79
C LEU A 569 -2.03 32.25 -6.46
N GLN A 570 -1.99 33.46 -5.89
CA GLN A 570 -2.54 34.66 -6.52
C GLN A 570 -1.78 35.08 -7.78
N ASN A 571 -0.47 34.85 -7.80
CA ASN A 571 0.39 35.22 -8.94
C ASN A 571 0.51 34.11 -9.99
N PHE A 572 -0.04 32.93 -9.71
CA PHE A 572 0.00 31.78 -10.60
C PHE A 572 -0.76 32.07 -11.91
N GLN A 573 -0.04 31.99 -13.03
CA GLN A 573 -0.58 32.30 -14.37
C GLN A 573 -1.37 31.13 -15.01
N GLY A 574 -1.24 29.92 -14.43
CA GLY A 574 -2.01 28.75 -14.84
C GLY A 574 -3.42 28.75 -14.24
N ARG A 575 -4.14 27.64 -14.42
CA ARG A 575 -5.48 27.45 -13.86
C ARG A 575 -5.43 26.71 -12.54
N ILE A 576 -6.32 27.06 -11.63
CA ILE A 576 -6.56 26.32 -10.40
C ILE A 576 -7.76 25.41 -10.62
N LEU A 577 -7.58 24.13 -10.32
CA LEU A 577 -8.58 23.07 -10.43
C LEU A 577 -8.75 22.43 -9.05
N TYR A 578 -9.97 22.26 -8.60
CA TYR A 578 -10.34 21.37 -7.50
C TYR A 578 -11.05 20.19 -8.09
N LEU A 579 -10.68 18.97 -7.69
CA LEU A 579 -11.32 17.73 -8.09
C LEU A 579 -11.67 16.95 -6.82
N PHE A 580 -12.92 16.50 -6.73
CA PHE A 580 -13.43 15.75 -5.60
C PHE A 580 -14.25 14.56 -6.06
N GLU A 581 -13.96 13.40 -5.48
CA GLU A 581 -14.89 12.28 -5.48
C GLU A 581 -16.09 12.63 -4.60
N ALA A 582 -17.30 12.38 -5.09
CA ALA A 582 -18.52 12.91 -4.47
C ALA A 582 -18.76 12.32 -3.08
N GLU A 583 -18.39 11.05 -2.87
CA GLU A 583 -18.48 10.35 -1.59
C GLU A 583 -17.53 10.92 -0.53
N ASN A 584 -16.41 11.54 -0.95
CA ASN A 584 -15.48 12.19 -0.04
C ASN A 584 -15.90 13.63 0.31
N ALA A 585 -16.67 14.25 -0.58
CA ALA A 585 -17.16 15.61 -0.45
C ALA A 585 -18.49 15.70 0.32
N PHE A 586 -19.43 14.79 0.04
CA PHE A 586 -20.85 14.98 0.38
C PHE A 586 -21.42 13.94 1.35
N LEU A 587 -20.67 12.89 1.69
CA LEU A 587 -21.11 11.90 2.67
C LEU A 587 -20.35 12.03 3.99
N ASP A 588 -21.11 12.12 5.07
CA ASP A 588 -20.64 11.94 6.44
C ASP A 588 -21.66 11.14 7.26
N SER A 589 -21.40 10.98 8.55
CA SER A 589 -22.29 10.26 9.48
C SER A 589 -23.64 10.97 9.75
N SER A 590 -23.79 12.23 9.35
CA SER A 590 -25.02 13.02 9.50
C SER A 590 -25.94 12.97 8.26
N SER A 591 -25.43 12.50 7.13
CA SER A 591 -26.12 12.45 5.84
C SER A 591 -27.21 11.37 5.80
N LYS A 592 -28.43 11.70 6.25
CA LYS A 592 -29.56 10.73 6.30
C LYS A 592 -30.20 10.45 4.93
N ASP A 593 -30.20 11.45 4.05
CA ASP A 593 -30.88 11.40 2.74
C ASP A 593 -29.98 10.94 1.59
N TRP A 594 -28.70 10.72 1.89
CA TRP A 594 -27.68 10.34 0.93
C TRP A 594 -27.03 9.03 1.35
N THR A 595 -26.89 8.13 0.40
CA THR A 595 -26.21 6.85 0.55
C THR A 595 -25.09 6.75 -0.48
N TRP A 596 -24.25 5.72 -0.38
CA TRP A 596 -23.29 5.40 -1.44
C TRP A 596 -23.65 4.10 -2.13
N THR A 597 -23.19 3.96 -3.37
CA THR A 597 -23.22 2.70 -4.11
C THR A 597 -21.93 2.56 -4.92
N VAL A 598 -21.65 1.35 -5.41
CA VAL A 598 -20.52 1.09 -6.32
C VAL A 598 -21.08 0.64 -7.65
N LYS A 599 -20.71 1.32 -8.72
CA LYS A 599 -20.98 0.85 -10.09
C LYS A 599 -19.67 0.45 -10.76
N PRO A 600 -19.60 -0.75 -11.39
CA PRO A 600 -18.45 -1.13 -12.20
C PRO A 600 -18.07 -0.02 -13.17
N TYR A 601 -16.76 0.18 -13.37
CA TYR A 601 -16.17 1.21 -14.23
C TYR A 601 -16.37 2.66 -13.78
N ASN A 602 -17.18 2.89 -12.74
CA ASN A 602 -17.49 4.24 -12.24
C ASN A 602 -17.03 4.45 -10.79
N GLY A 603 -16.70 3.38 -10.06
CA GLY A 603 -16.24 3.48 -8.68
C GLY A 603 -17.38 3.72 -7.69
N TYR A 604 -17.06 4.40 -6.58
CA TYR A 604 -18.05 4.81 -5.59
C TYR A 604 -18.79 6.04 -6.07
N MET A 605 -20.05 6.17 -5.65
CA MET A 605 -20.88 7.30 -6.01
C MET A 605 -21.86 7.58 -4.88
N VAL A 606 -22.30 8.83 -4.78
CA VAL A 606 -23.36 9.23 -3.87
C VAL A 606 -24.71 9.11 -4.56
N ARG A 607 -25.72 8.60 -3.85
CA ARG A 607 -27.08 8.37 -4.33
C ARG A 607 -28.09 8.97 -3.36
N SER A 608 -29.10 9.63 -3.90
CA SER A 608 -30.28 10.06 -3.15
C SER A 608 -31.56 9.72 -3.90
N GLU A 609 -32.62 9.41 -3.14
CA GLU A 609 -34.00 9.31 -3.62
C GLU A 609 -34.91 10.26 -2.83
N SER A 610 -34.33 11.29 -2.23
CA SER A 610 -35.04 12.27 -1.39
C SER A 610 -36.08 13.06 -2.19
N LEU A 611 -37.01 13.68 -1.47
CA LEU A 611 -37.99 14.62 -2.01
C LEU A 611 -37.49 16.07 -1.98
N GLY A 612 -36.25 16.29 -1.53
CA GLY A 612 -35.63 17.60 -1.34
C GLY A 612 -35.46 17.96 0.15
N LEU A 613 -35.15 19.22 0.41
CA LEU A 613 -34.93 19.74 1.77
C LEU A 613 -36.27 19.93 2.50
N ASN A 614 -36.47 19.27 3.64
CA ASN A 614 -37.63 19.50 4.51
C ASN A 614 -37.50 20.87 5.20
N VAL A 615 -38.34 21.83 4.81
CA VAL A 615 -38.37 23.18 5.39
C VAL A 615 -39.44 23.35 6.46
N ALA A 616 -40.27 22.32 6.73
CA ALA A 616 -41.29 22.39 7.77
C ALA A 616 -40.75 22.73 9.17
N PRO A 617 -39.57 22.24 9.62
CA PRO A 617 -39.04 22.57 10.95
C PRO A 617 -38.71 24.05 11.16
N SER A 618 -38.54 24.82 10.07
CA SER A 618 -38.33 26.26 10.14
C SER A 618 -39.63 27.08 10.18
N ALA A 619 -40.80 26.44 10.08
CA ALA A 619 -42.09 27.08 10.10
C ALA A 619 -42.67 27.18 11.52
N SER A 620 -43.51 28.19 11.75
CA SER A 620 -44.45 28.17 12.87
C SER A 620 -45.71 27.38 12.47
N ALA A 621 -46.15 26.48 13.33
CA ALA A 621 -47.34 25.66 13.10
C ALA A 621 -48.55 26.18 13.90
N ASN A 622 -49.71 26.25 13.24
CA ASN A 622 -50.99 26.64 13.85
C ASN A 622 -52.12 25.71 13.38
N ALA A 623 -53.20 25.61 14.13
CA ALA A 623 -54.34 24.77 13.76
C ALA A 623 -55.68 25.42 14.13
N SER A 624 -56.76 24.94 13.50
CA SER A 624 -58.14 25.35 13.83
C SER A 624 -58.55 24.99 15.25
N SER A 625 -58.06 23.86 15.77
CA SER A 625 -58.36 23.36 17.10
C SER A 625 -57.27 22.40 17.59
N LEU A 626 -57.36 22.01 18.85
CA LEU A 626 -56.53 20.95 19.45
C LEU A 626 -57.37 20.11 20.41
N SER A 627 -56.89 18.92 20.74
CA SER A 627 -57.49 18.02 21.72
C SER A 627 -56.49 17.64 22.82
N TRP A 628 -57.00 17.06 23.91
CA TRP A 628 -56.23 16.73 25.10
C TRP A 628 -56.44 15.26 25.48
N VAL A 629 -55.41 14.62 26.02
CA VAL A 629 -55.50 13.33 26.72
C VAL A 629 -54.72 13.46 28.02
N ASP A 630 -55.32 13.05 29.14
CA ASP A 630 -54.69 13.06 30.47
C ASP A 630 -54.05 14.41 30.87
N GLY A 631 -54.65 15.52 30.42
CA GLY A 631 -54.16 16.87 30.70
C GLY A 631 -53.03 17.36 29.79
N VAL A 632 -52.60 16.56 28.81
CA VAL A 632 -51.56 16.91 27.82
C VAL A 632 -52.22 17.34 26.50
N PRO A 633 -51.91 18.53 25.96
CA PRO A 633 -52.46 18.99 24.69
C PRO A 633 -51.72 18.37 23.50
N PHE A 634 -52.45 18.08 22.43
CA PHE A 634 -51.89 17.72 21.12
C PHE A 634 -51.81 18.96 20.22
N GLU A 635 -50.81 19.80 20.49
CA GLU A 635 -50.60 21.09 19.84
C GLU A 635 -50.11 20.98 18.38
N ALA A 636 -50.32 22.03 17.58
CA ALA A 636 -49.89 22.08 16.19
C ALA A 636 -48.36 22.03 16.02
N LYS A 637 -47.58 22.53 16.99
CA LYS A 637 -46.10 22.54 16.96
C LYS A 637 -45.45 21.16 16.91
N TYR A 638 -46.22 20.11 17.19
CA TYR A 638 -45.75 18.72 17.18
C TYR A 638 -45.87 18.05 15.80
N VAL A 639 -46.14 18.81 14.74
CA VAL A 639 -46.26 18.25 13.37
C VAL A 639 -45.06 18.59 12.50
N ASN A 640 -44.08 19.29 13.07
CA ASN A 640 -42.89 19.76 12.37
C ASN A 640 -41.70 19.84 13.33
N ASP A 641 -41.71 19.00 14.38
CA ASP A 641 -40.62 18.89 15.35
C ASP A 641 -39.67 17.71 15.03
N ASP A 642 -39.94 16.99 13.94
CA ASP A 642 -39.25 15.78 13.49
C ASP A 642 -39.30 14.64 14.53
N ASP A 643 -40.28 14.64 15.44
CA ASP A 643 -40.49 13.58 16.44
C ASP A 643 -41.76 12.76 16.18
N LEU A 644 -41.58 11.51 15.74
CA LEU A 644 -42.69 10.59 15.47
C LEU A 644 -43.44 10.09 16.73
N HIS A 645 -43.12 10.61 17.92
CA HIS A 645 -43.80 10.31 19.19
C HIS A 645 -44.67 11.46 19.69
N THR A 646 -44.59 12.63 19.08
CA THR A 646 -45.43 13.80 19.38
C THR A 646 -46.41 14.01 18.21
N ARG A 647 -47.61 14.55 18.49
CA ARG A 647 -48.62 14.73 17.44
C ARG A 647 -49.56 15.87 17.72
N TRP A 648 -50.09 16.44 16.64
CA TRP A 648 -51.30 17.24 16.68
C TRP A 648 -52.55 16.35 16.56
N ALA A 649 -53.64 16.75 17.21
CA ALA A 649 -54.95 16.14 17.00
C ALA A 649 -56.07 17.16 17.15
N SER A 650 -56.96 17.19 16.16
CA SER A 650 -58.10 18.10 16.14
C SER A 650 -59.14 17.77 17.21
N GLU A 651 -60.02 18.73 17.49
CA GLU A 651 -61.27 18.50 18.19
C GLU A 651 -62.13 17.45 17.45
N LYS A 652 -62.86 16.63 18.22
CA LYS A 652 -63.69 15.55 17.67
C LYS A 652 -64.99 16.09 17.06
N SER A 653 -65.40 15.49 15.94
CA SER A 653 -66.69 15.71 15.27
C SER A 653 -66.95 17.14 14.78
N VAL A 654 -65.92 17.97 14.66
CA VAL A 654 -66.00 19.33 14.12
C VAL A 654 -65.30 19.36 12.76
N THR A 655 -66.00 19.74 11.69
CA THR A 655 -65.42 19.98 10.35
C THR A 655 -65.84 21.37 9.86
N PRO A 656 -65.02 22.06 9.05
CA PRO A 656 -63.66 21.68 8.61
C PRO A 656 -62.62 21.80 9.74
N GLN A 657 -61.49 21.11 9.60
CA GLN A 657 -60.29 21.31 10.42
C GLN A 657 -59.13 21.70 9.52
N TRP A 658 -58.19 22.49 10.03
CA TRP A 658 -56.98 22.81 9.30
C TRP A 658 -55.75 22.87 10.19
N LEU A 659 -54.61 22.60 9.57
CA LEU A 659 -53.27 22.73 10.13
C LEU A 659 -52.45 23.57 9.14
N GLU A 660 -51.86 24.66 9.60
CA GLU A 660 -51.12 25.67 8.83
C GLU A 660 -49.66 25.71 9.26
N LEU A 661 -48.75 25.75 8.30
CA LEU A 661 -47.36 26.13 8.45
C LEU A 661 -47.16 27.53 7.88
N THR A 662 -46.50 28.41 8.63
CA THR A 662 -46.11 29.76 8.21
C THR A 662 -44.61 29.97 8.37
N TRP A 663 -43.96 30.40 7.29
CA TRP A 663 -42.54 30.79 7.25
C TRP A 663 -42.41 32.31 7.26
N GLU A 664 -41.31 32.82 7.84
CA GLU A 664 -40.99 34.26 7.79
C GLU A 664 -40.69 34.70 6.34
N GLU A 665 -39.87 33.90 5.63
CA GLU A 665 -39.53 34.12 4.23
C GLU A 665 -40.24 33.11 3.31
N PRO A 666 -40.73 33.52 2.12
CA PRO A 666 -41.38 32.62 1.18
C PRO A 666 -40.46 31.46 0.74
N GLN A 667 -40.95 30.23 0.88
CA GLN A 667 -40.30 29.01 0.44
C GLN A 667 -40.76 28.61 -0.97
N GLN A 668 -39.88 27.96 -1.74
CA GLN A 668 -40.26 27.30 -2.99
C GLN A 668 -40.53 25.83 -2.71
N LEU A 669 -41.81 25.45 -2.66
CA LEU A 669 -42.23 24.10 -2.26
C LEU A 669 -42.45 23.19 -3.47
N LEU A 670 -41.97 21.96 -3.37
CA LEU A 670 -42.12 20.87 -4.35
C LEU A 670 -43.30 19.96 -4.02
N GLY A 671 -43.68 19.90 -2.76
CA GLY A 671 -44.69 18.97 -2.27
C GLY A 671 -44.64 18.82 -0.75
N VAL A 672 -45.47 17.92 -0.24
CA VAL A 672 -45.56 17.60 1.19
C VAL A 672 -45.66 16.10 1.43
N ARG A 673 -45.23 15.66 2.62
CA ARG A 673 -45.51 14.32 3.14
C ARG A 673 -46.29 14.44 4.44
N LEU A 674 -47.38 13.71 4.50
CA LEU A 674 -48.30 13.66 5.65
C LEU A 674 -48.14 12.30 6.34
N LEU A 675 -47.82 12.34 7.63
CA LEU A 675 -47.77 11.17 8.49
C LEU A 675 -48.90 11.27 9.52
N PHE A 676 -49.99 10.56 9.28
CA PHE A 676 -51.14 10.52 10.15
C PHE A 676 -50.95 9.52 11.30
N GLU A 677 -51.60 9.80 12.44
CA GLU A 677 -51.93 8.77 13.44
C GLU A 677 -53.09 7.91 12.93
N SER A 678 -53.53 6.89 13.69
CA SER A 678 -54.71 6.08 13.37
C SER A 678 -55.93 6.92 12.95
N ALA A 679 -56.10 8.12 13.54
CA ALA A 679 -57.10 9.09 13.14
C ALA A 679 -56.68 9.93 11.90
N TYR A 680 -56.62 9.33 10.72
CA TYR A 680 -56.29 10.02 9.46
C TYR A 680 -57.47 10.84 8.89
N ALA A 681 -57.16 11.82 8.04
CA ALA A 681 -58.13 12.55 7.24
C ALA A 681 -58.57 11.73 6.03
N LYS A 682 -59.88 11.56 5.82
CA LYS A 682 -60.46 10.83 4.68
C LYS A 682 -60.61 11.72 3.45
N GLU A 683 -61.02 12.97 3.66
CA GLU A 683 -61.08 14.00 2.61
C GLU A 683 -60.34 15.24 3.09
N TYR A 684 -59.39 15.70 2.27
CA TYR A 684 -58.61 16.89 2.57
C TYR A 684 -58.03 17.50 1.29
N SER A 685 -57.65 18.77 1.39
CA SER A 685 -56.87 19.47 0.37
C SER A 685 -55.59 20.02 0.98
N ILE A 686 -54.55 20.12 0.16
CA ILE A 686 -53.32 20.85 0.49
C ILE A 686 -53.38 22.17 -0.25
N GLN A 687 -53.29 23.27 0.48
CA GLN A 687 -53.47 24.62 -0.04
C GLN A 687 -52.27 25.50 0.31
N ILE A 688 -51.96 26.43 -0.58
CA ILE A 688 -50.92 27.45 -0.37
C ILE A 688 -51.55 28.85 -0.38
N TRP A 689 -50.87 29.82 0.20
CA TRP A 689 -51.30 31.22 0.18
C TRP A 689 -50.63 31.98 -0.97
N ASN A 690 -51.43 32.67 -1.80
CA ASN A 690 -50.89 33.49 -2.89
C ASN A 690 -50.73 34.98 -2.51
N GLY A 691 -51.04 35.36 -1.27
CA GLY A 691 -51.07 36.75 -0.80
C GLY A 691 -52.49 37.25 -0.45
N THR A 692 -53.52 36.73 -1.12
CA THR A 692 -54.92 37.13 -0.91
C THR A 692 -55.86 35.98 -0.60
N ASP A 693 -55.61 34.80 -1.18
CA ASP A 693 -56.49 33.64 -1.13
C ASP A 693 -55.71 32.32 -0.97
N TRP A 694 -56.41 31.31 -0.45
CA TRP A 694 -55.90 29.93 -0.40
C TRP A 694 -56.12 29.24 -1.73
N ILE A 695 -55.03 28.77 -2.35
CA ILE A 695 -55.03 28.06 -3.63
C ILE A 695 -54.80 26.57 -3.39
N THR A 696 -55.74 25.74 -3.80
CA THR A 696 -55.62 24.28 -3.73
C THR A 696 -54.56 23.78 -4.71
N GLN A 697 -53.58 23.04 -4.19
CA GLN A 697 -52.56 22.34 -4.99
C GLN A 697 -52.89 20.86 -5.17
N ILE A 698 -53.47 20.25 -4.14
CA ILE A 698 -53.83 18.83 -4.13
C ILE A 698 -55.21 18.68 -3.50
N GLU A 699 -56.04 17.83 -4.09
CA GLU A 699 -57.33 17.42 -3.56
C GLU A 699 -57.36 15.90 -3.40
N VAL A 700 -57.75 15.42 -2.23
CA VAL A 700 -57.78 14.00 -1.90
C VAL A 700 -59.16 13.64 -1.41
N THR A 701 -59.80 12.74 -2.15
CA THR A 701 -61.05 12.07 -1.75
C THR A 701 -60.74 10.62 -1.39
N GLU A 702 -61.38 10.09 -0.35
CA GLU A 702 -61.29 8.68 0.04
C GLU A 702 -59.89 8.18 0.46
N ASN A 703 -59.07 9.02 1.10
CA ASN A 703 -57.82 8.56 1.68
C ASN A 703 -58.07 7.43 2.69
N ASN A 704 -57.25 6.39 2.63
CA ASN A 704 -57.25 5.25 3.54
C ASN A 704 -55.84 4.87 4.03
N ALA A 705 -54.83 5.69 3.72
CA ALA A 705 -53.44 5.49 4.12
C ALA A 705 -53.05 6.43 5.27
N LEU A 706 -52.19 5.93 6.15
CA LEU A 706 -51.59 6.70 7.24
C LEU A 706 -50.42 7.56 6.78
N GLU A 707 -49.83 7.22 5.64
CA GLU A 707 -48.72 7.97 5.06
C GLU A 707 -49.03 8.30 3.61
N ARG A 708 -48.88 9.58 3.26
CA ARG A 708 -49.14 10.09 1.92
C ARG A 708 -48.11 11.15 1.55
N THR A 709 -47.40 10.91 0.46
CA THR A 709 -46.57 11.94 -0.20
C THR A 709 -47.36 12.53 -1.36
N HIS A 710 -47.38 13.85 -1.45
CA HIS A 710 -48.02 14.60 -2.52
C HIS A 710 -47.02 15.55 -3.16
N ILE A 711 -46.73 15.33 -4.44
CA ILE A 711 -45.86 16.19 -5.24
C ILE A 711 -46.73 17.18 -6.01
N PHE A 712 -46.38 18.47 -5.97
CA PHE A 712 -47.09 19.50 -6.72
C PHE A 712 -46.78 19.40 -8.22
N ALA A 713 -47.70 19.86 -9.06
CA ALA A 713 -47.54 19.82 -10.51
C ALA A 713 -46.34 20.67 -10.98
N GLU A 714 -46.07 21.77 -10.29
CA GLU A 714 -44.90 22.62 -10.47
C GLU A 714 -44.46 23.19 -9.11
N PRO A 715 -43.17 23.59 -8.95
CA PRO A 715 -42.71 24.23 -7.73
C PRO A 715 -43.47 25.53 -7.43
N VAL A 716 -44.00 25.68 -6.23
CA VAL A 716 -44.82 26.84 -5.83
C VAL A 716 -44.12 27.71 -4.79
N LYS A 717 -44.08 29.02 -5.01
CA LYS A 717 -43.51 29.97 -4.03
C LYS A 717 -44.59 30.48 -3.08
N THR A 718 -44.43 30.26 -1.78
CA THR A 718 -45.42 30.66 -0.76
C THR A 718 -44.75 30.86 0.60
N ASN A 719 -45.31 31.70 1.46
CA ASN A 719 -44.94 31.80 2.88
C ASN A 719 -45.91 31.04 3.80
N LYS A 720 -46.98 30.44 3.26
CA LYS A 720 -47.93 29.63 4.03
C LYS A 720 -48.42 28.41 3.28
N LEU A 721 -48.59 27.32 4.01
CA LEU A 721 -49.17 26.07 3.54
C LEU A 721 -50.17 25.56 4.57
N ARG A 722 -51.31 25.04 4.16
CA ARG A 722 -52.23 24.35 5.07
C ARG A 722 -52.77 23.04 4.52
N VAL A 723 -53.01 22.11 5.42
CA VAL A 723 -53.84 20.91 5.18
C VAL A 723 -55.25 21.24 5.66
N TYR A 724 -56.23 21.21 4.76
CA TYR A 724 -57.62 21.56 5.03
C TYR A 724 -58.51 20.32 4.91
N VAL A 725 -58.99 19.82 6.05
CA VAL A 725 -59.68 18.54 6.22
C VAL A 725 -61.19 18.73 6.28
N THR A 726 -61.93 18.01 5.44
CA THR A 726 -63.39 18.09 5.31
C THR A 726 -64.11 16.81 5.74
N ALA A 727 -63.43 15.66 5.75
CA ALA A 727 -63.99 14.42 6.27
C ALA A 727 -62.96 13.59 7.03
N PHE A 728 -63.40 12.89 8.08
CA PHE A 728 -62.55 12.07 8.94
C PHE A 728 -62.67 10.56 8.63
N SER A 729 -61.70 9.81 9.12
CA SER A 729 -61.81 8.36 9.34
C SER A 729 -62.82 8.04 10.46
N ILE A 730 -62.95 6.75 10.80
CA ILE A 730 -63.86 6.23 11.84
C ILE A 730 -63.65 6.84 13.24
N TYR A 731 -62.52 7.53 13.46
CA TYR A 731 -62.18 8.16 14.74
C TYR A 731 -62.81 9.55 14.92
N ASN A 732 -63.53 10.06 13.91
CA ASN A 732 -64.21 11.37 13.92
C ASN A 732 -63.30 12.55 14.29
N ARG A 733 -62.00 12.48 13.95
CA ARG A 733 -61.02 13.56 14.09
C ARG A 733 -59.87 13.34 13.10
N VAL A 734 -58.99 14.33 12.97
CA VAL A 734 -57.69 14.17 12.30
C VAL A 734 -56.55 14.29 13.31
N SER A 735 -55.50 13.50 13.12
CA SER A 735 -54.26 13.59 13.89
C SER A 735 -53.05 13.29 12.99
N LEU A 736 -52.01 14.11 13.13
CA LEU A 736 -50.77 14.03 12.37
C LEU A 736 -49.61 13.90 13.36
N TRP A 737 -48.77 12.89 13.13
CA TRP A 737 -47.42 12.83 13.69
C TRP A 737 -46.55 13.90 13.03
N GLU A 738 -46.54 13.97 11.69
CA GLU A 738 -45.65 14.89 10.97
C GLU A 738 -46.30 15.43 9.68
N LEU A 739 -46.01 16.70 9.37
CA LEU A 739 -46.28 17.41 8.12
C LEU A 739 -44.95 17.97 7.62
N GLN A 740 -44.36 17.24 6.68
CA GLN A 740 -43.08 17.61 6.07
C GLN A 740 -43.37 18.37 4.77
N ALA A 741 -42.64 19.47 4.53
CA ALA A 741 -42.79 20.31 3.34
C ALA A 741 -41.43 20.44 2.67
N TYR A 742 -41.34 20.04 1.40
CA TYR A 742 -40.06 19.91 0.71
C TYR A 742 -39.80 21.06 -0.25
N SER A 743 -38.54 21.47 -0.34
CA SER A 743 -38.05 22.50 -1.26
C SER A 743 -36.81 22.01 -2.01
N PRO A 744 -36.45 22.63 -3.16
CA PRO A 744 -35.12 22.49 -3.72
C PRO A 744 -34.11 23.04 -2.73
N GLY A 745 -33.13 22.23 -2.34
CA GLY A 745 -32.10 22.65 -1.39
C GLY A 745 -31.09 21.54 -1.18
N ALA A 746 -29.90 21.93 -0.72
CA ALA A 746 -28.86 20.96 -0.38
C ALA A 746 -29.25 20.20 0.89
N THR A 747 -29.09 18.88 0.86
CA THR A 747 -29.36 17.96 1.98
C THR A 747 -28.14 17.10 2.33
N SER A 748 -27.05 17.26 1.57
CA SER A 748 -25.76 16.62 1.86
C SER A 748 -24.90 17.45 2.81
N SER A 749 -23.81 16.86 3.27
CA SER A 749 -22.69 17.59 3.84
C SER A 749 -22.12 18.60 2.86
N SER A 750 -21.41 19.60 3.39
CA SER A 750 -20.74 20.62 2.57
C SER A 750 -19.25 20.37 2.52
N VAL A 751 -18.66 20.52 1.33
CA VAL A 751 -17.20 20.55 1.15
C VAL A 751 -16.73 21.99 1.03
N LYS A 752 -15.58 22.26 1.66
CA LYS A 752 -14.93 23.57 1.65
C LYS A 752 -13.92 23.65 0.51
N ILE A 753 -13.96 24.72 -0.26
CA ILE A 753 -12.93 25.08 -1.24
C ILE A 753 -12.38 26.46 -0.90
N THR A 754 -11.06 26.63 -0.96
CA THR A 754 -10.40 27.92 -0.70
C THR A 754 -10.07 28.57 -2.02
N ILE A 755 -10.68 29.71 -2.36
CA ILE A 755 -10.47 30.44 -3.61
C ILE A 755 -9.35 31.48 -3.41
N PRO A 756 -8.15 31.29 -3.97
CA PRO A 756 -7.04 32.24 -3.78
C PRO A 756 -7.11 33.42 -4.77
N GLN A 757 -7.67 33.21 -5.96
CA GLN A 757 -7.83 34.22 -7.01
C GLN A 757 -9.33 34.56 -7.15
N ARG A 758 -9.68 35.84 -7.04
CA ARG A 758 -11.05 36.27 -7.38
C ARG A 758 -11.25 36.11 -8.88
N GLY A 759 -12.41 35.62 -9.30
CA GLY A 759 -12.65 35.44 -10.73
C GLY A 759 -13.85 34.54 -11.02
N ASN A 760 -13.98 34.20 -12.30
CA ASN A 760 -15.01 33.27 -12.76
C ASN A 760 -14.52 31.83 -12.64
N TYR A 761 -15.38 30.96 -12.13
CA TYR A 761 -15.14 29.53 -11.98
C TYR A 761 -16.27 28.75 -12.64
N ILE A 762 -15.97 27.56 -13.16
CA ILE A 762 -16.99 26.60 -13.63
C ILE A 762 -16.94 25.38 -12.73
N LEU A 763 -18.11 24.83 -12.41
CA LEU A 763 -18.25 23.53 -11.77
C LEU A 763 -18.68 22.54 -12.84
N ALA A 764 -17.95 21.44 -13.02
CA ALA A 764 -18.42 20.32 -13.81
C ALA A 764 -18.64 19.11 -12.90
N ALA A 765 -19.74 18.38 -13.12
CA ALA A 765 -20.10 17.22 -12.31
C ALA A 765 -20.41 16.03 -13.20
N ARG A 766 -19.86 14.86 -12.87
CA ARG A 766 -20.12 13.60 -13.57
C ARG A 766 -21.35 12.94 -12.95
N VAL A 767 -22.49 13.05 -13.63
CA VAL A 767 -23.82 12.68 -13.10
C VAL A 767 -24.37 11.49 -13.87
N ALA A 768 -25.01 10.55 -13.17
CA ALA A 768 -25.77 9.50 -13.83
C ALA A 768 -27.08 10.06 -14.39
N LYS A 769 -27.33 9.83 -15.68
CA LYS A 769 -28.60 10.14 -16.33
C LYS A 769 -29.29 8.86 -16.77
N GLY A 770 -30.61 8.83 -16.68
CA GLY A 770 -31.41 7.66 -17.04
C GLY A 770 -32.92 7.88 -16.98
N PRO A 771 -33.73 6.95 -17.50
CA PRO A 771 -35.18 7.11 -17.51
C PRO A 771 -35.74 7.12 -16.09
N GLY A 772 -36.51 8.15 -15.75
CA GLY A 772 -37.13 8.30 -14.42
C GLY A 772 -36.19 8.84 -13.34
N TYR A 773 -34.96 9.25 -13.70
CA TYR A 773 -34.07 9.95 -12.79
C TYR A 773 -34.60 11.35 -12.48
N GLY A 774 -34.24 11.85 -11.32
CA GLY A 774 -34.72 13.09 -10.73
C GLY A 774 -33.96 14.33 -11.19
N THR A 775 -33.85 15.30 -10.28
CA THR A 775 -33.05 16.51 -10.47
C THR A 775 -32.06 16.67 -9.32
N LEU A 776 -30.80 16.85 -9.66
CA LEU A 776 -29.71 17.15 -8.74
C LEU A 776 -29.61 18.66 -8.58
N TYR A 777 -29.35 19.16 -7.37
CA TYR A 777 -29.19 20.57 -7.08
C TYR A 777 -27.83 20.82 -6.44
N PHE A 778 -27.02 21.70 -7.02
CA PHE A 778 -25.78 22.17 -6.42
C PHE A 778 -26.01 23.50 -5.73
N ASN A 779 -25.68 23.57 -4.44
CA ASN A 779 -25.55 24.82 -3.72
C ASN A 779 -24.09 25.26 -3.76
N VAL A 780 -23.81 26.34 -4.49
CA VAL A 780 -22.47 26.95 -4.59
C VAL A 780 -22.53 28.30 -3.90
N SER A 781 -21.93 28.38 -2.70
CA SER A 781 -21.88 29.62 -1.91
C SER A 781 -23.23 30.28 -1.66
N GLY A 782 -24.27 29.49 -1.40
CA GLY A 782 -25.63 29.95 -1.12
C GLY A 782 -26.56 30.03 -2.34
N ASN A 783 -26.03 29.87 -3.56
CA ASN A 783 -26.82 29.88 -4.79
C ASN A 783 -27.10 28.46 -5.26
N LEU A 784 -28.37 28.17 -5.57
CA LEU A 784 -28.82 26.84 -5.99
C LEU A 784 -28.91 26.72 -7.52
N TYR A 785 -28.35 25.65 -8.07
CA TYR A 785 -28.34 25.34 -9.50
C TYR A 785 -28.86 23.93 -9.74
N SER A 786 -29.79 23.77 -10.70
CA SER A 786 -30.38 22.47 -11.02
C SER A 786 -29.68 21.78 -12.19
N VAL A 787 -29.55 20.46 -12.08
CA VAL A 787 -29.06 19.55 -13.12
C VAL A 787 -30.10 18.45 -13.30
N PRO A 788 -30.92 18.52 -14.37
CA PRO A 788 -31.88 17.46 -14.67
C PRO A 788 -31.16 16.15 -15.03
N CYS A 789 -31.55 15.05 -14.38
CA CYS A 789 -30.93 13.74 -14.58
C CYS A 789 -31.79 12.81 -15.46
N ASN A 790 -33.05 13.14 -15.72
CA ASN A 790 -33.91 12.34 -16.58
C ASN A 790 -33.41 12.32 -18.03
N SER A 791 -33.16 11.12 -18.57
CA SER A 791 -32.67 10.91 -19.94
C SER A 791 -33.23 9.60 -20.51
N PRO A 792 -33.43 9.45 -21.84
CA PRO A 792 -33.85 8.17 -22.42
C PRO A 792 -32.78 7.07 -22.33
N VAL A 793 -31.51 7.42 -22.09
CA VAL A 793 -30.37 6.50 -22.08
C VAL A 793 -29.71 6.51 -20.70
N ASN A 794 -29.38 5.32 -20.19
CA ASN A 794 -28.58 5.16 -18.97
C ASN A 794 -27.11 5.39 -19.29
N GLN A 795 -26.54 6.49 -18.81
CA GLN A 795 -25.13 6.82 -19.00
C GLN A 795 -24.64 7.77 -17.90
N PHE A 796 -23.31 7.88 -17.76
CA PHE A 796 -22.70 8.98 -17.02
C PHE A 796 -22.33 10.09 -17.97
N GLU A 797 -22.53 11.33 -17.54
CA GLU A 797 -22.24 12.51 -18.36
C GLU A 797 -21.69 13.64 -17.50
N TRP A 798 -20.69 14.35 -18.02
CA TRP A 798 -20.21 15.60 -17.43
C TRP A 798 -21.19 16.73 -17.71
N CYS A 799 -21.74 17.33 -16.65
CA CYS A 799 -22.64 18.47 -16.70
C CYS A 799 -21.93 19.71 -16.15
N GLU A 800 -21.89 20.79 -16.93
CA GLU A 800 -21.23 22.04 -16.55
C GLU A 800 -22.23 23.05 -15.99
N ILE A 801 -21.86 23.68 -14.89
CA ILE A 801 -22.66 24.64 -14.14
C ILE A 801 -21.83 25.91 -13.95
N GLY A 802 -22.46 27.07 -14.18
CA GLY A 802 -21.82 28.36 -14.12
C GLY A 802 -21.66 29.01 -15.51
N PRO A 803 -20.74 29.98 -15.65
CA PRO A 803 -19.69 30.35 -14.71
C PRO A 803 -20.23 31.07 -13.46
N PHE A 804 -19.49 30.98 -12.35
CA PHE A 804 -19.75 31.66 -11.09
C PHE A 804 -18.65 32.65 -10.79
N PHE A 805 -19.01 33.86 -10.36
CA PHE A 805 -18.02 34.77 -9.81
C PHE A 805 -17.80 34.46 -8.33
N LEU A 806 -16.57 34.07 -7.96
CA LEU A 806 -16.19 33.77 -6.57
C LEU A 806 -15.19 34.81 -6.07
N GLU A 807 -15.42 35.28 -4.84
CA GLU A 807 -14.50 36.16 -4.13
C GLU A 807 -13.32 35.37 -3.56
N ARG A 808 -12.30 36.08 -3.07
CA ARG A 808 -11.20 35.42 -2.35
C ARG A 808 -11.69 34.93 -1.00
N GLY A 809 -11.34 33.70 -0.64
CA GLY A 809 -11.63 33.14 0.68
C GLY A 809 -12.24 31.74 0.62
N GLU A 810 -12.88 31.36 1.71
CA GLU A 810 -13.52 30.04 1.83
C GLU A 810 -14.92 30.07 1.22
N HIS A 811 -15.21 29.07 0.39
CA HIS A 811 -16.49 28.84 -0.24
C HIS A 811 -16.94 27.41 0.04
N PHE A 812 -18.25 27.20 0.07
CA PHE A 812 -18.83 25.89 0.36
C PHE A 812 -19.67 25.40 -0.82
N VAL A 813 -19.54 24.11 -1.10
CA VAL A 813 -20.33 23.40 -2.09
C VAL A 813 -21.07 22.27 -1.40
N SER A 814 -22.37 22.13 -1.65
CA SER A 814 -23.19 21.01 -1.19
C SER A 814 -24.22 20.62 -2.24
N VAL A 815 -24.83 19.44 -2.09
CA VAL A 815 -25.77 18.89 -3.06
C VAL A 815 -27.10 18.48 -2.43
N GLY A 816 -28.15 18.56 -3.24
CA GLY A 816 -29.52 18.17 -2.93
C GLY A 816 -30.10 17.31 -4.04
N GLY A 817 -30.98 16.37 -3.71
CA GLY A 817 -31.59 15.47 -4.69
C GLY A 817 -33.11 15.46 -4.57
N VAL A 818 -33.79 15.53 -5.71
CA VAL A 818 -35.25 15.31 -5.80
C VAL A 818 -35.50 14.16 -6.77
N GLY A 819 -35.98 13.02 -6.25
CA GLY A 819 -36.05 11.75 -6.96
C GLY A 819 -34.69 11.06 -7.04
N LEU A 820 -34.60 9.99 -7.84
CA LEU A 820 -33.34 9.22 -7.98
C LEU A 820 -32.26 10.06 -8.66
N VAL A 821 -31.19 10.36 -7.93
CA VAL A 821 -30.00 11.03 -8.44
C VAL A 821 -28.75 10.27 -8.00
N GLU A 822 -27.75 10.22 -8.86
CA GLU A 822 -26.43 9.65 -8.54
C GLU A 822 -25.32 10.54 -9.10
N LEU A 823 -24.31 10.79 -8.28
CA LEU A 823 -23.18 11.67 -8.57
C LEU A 823 -21.87 10.93 -8.25
N ASP A 824 -20.96 10.89 -9.21
CA ASP A 824 -19.66 10.20 -9.11
C ASP A 824 -18.59 11.17 -8.59
N GLU A 825 -18.29 12.22 -9.35
CA GLU A 825 -17.26 13.19 -9.00
C GLU A 825 -17.62 14.57 -9.54
N PHE A 826 -16.99 15.60 -9.00
CA PHE A 826 -17.12 16.94 -9.52
C PHE A 826 -15.81 17.71 -9.42
N LEU A 827 -15.71 18.76 -10.21
CA LEU A 827 -14.55 19.61 -10.27
C LEU A 827 -14.96 21.08 -10.35
N VAL A 828 -14.10 21.95 -9.85
CA VAL A 828 -14.26 23.42 -9.89
C VAL A 828 -12.98 24.02 -10.45
N TYR A 829 -13.04 24.72 -11.58
CA TYR A 829 -11.86 25.28 -12.23
C TYR A 829 -11.99 26.76 -12.56
N SER A 830 -10.87 27.47 -12.46
CA SER A 830 -10.78 28.90 -12.75
C SER A 830 -10.75 29.20 -14.24
N LEU A 831 -11.50 30.22 -14.66
CA LEU A 831 -11.37 30.88 -15.95
C LEU A 831 -10.32 31.99 -15.89
N LYS A 832 -9.67 32.27 -17.04
CA LYS A 832 -8.77 33.43 -17.17
C LYS A 832 -9.60 34.70 -17.34
N GLU A 833 -9.03 35.87 -17.06
CA GLU A 833 -9.77 37.15 -17.07
C GLU A 833 -10.48 37.45 -18.40
N GLU A 834 -9.92 37.03 -19.53
CA GLU A 834 -10.49 37.26 -20.87
C GLU A 834 -11.54 36.21 -21.27
N GLU A 835 -11.74 35.16 -20.48
CA GLU A 835 -12.61 34.04 -20.81
C GLU A 835 -13.98 34.18 -20.15
N SER A 836 -15.03 34.21 -20.97
CA SER A 836 -16.41 34.16 -20.49
C SER A 836 -16.89 32.73 -20.17
N TYR A 837 -16.31 31.73 -20.83
CA TYR A 837 -16.65 30.32 -20.69
C TYR A 837 -15.53 29.45 -21.26
N LEU A 838 -15.38 28.24 -20.76
CA LEU A 838 -14.47 27.21 -21.27
C LEU A 838 -15.10 25.87 -20.95
N THR A 839 -15.18 24.95 -21.90
CA THR A 839 -15.70 23.60 -21.61
C THR A 839 -14.65 22.72 -20.94
N LEU A 840 -15.08 21.68 -20.23
CA LEU A 840 -14.22 20.71 -19.57
C LEU A 840 -13.32 19.98 -20.56
N ASN A 841 -13.81 19.68 -21.76
CA ASN A 841 -13.01 19.07 -22.81
C ASN A 841 -11.94 20.03 -23.35
N GLU A 842 -12.23 21.32 -23.42
CA GLU A 842 -11.26 22.35 -23.82
C GLU A 842 -10.25 22.68 -22.72
N LEU A 843 -10.57 22.44 -21.44
CA LEU A 843 -9.70 22.71 -20.28
C LEU A 843 -8.31 22.09 -20.43
N PHE A 844 -8.24 20.91 -21.04
CA PHE A 844 -7.03 20.13 -21.27
C PHE A 844 -6.57 20.09 -22.73
N ASN A 845 -7.29 20.77 -23.63
CA ASN A 845 -6.96 20.82 -25.05
C ASN A 845 -5.86 21.87 -25.31
N PHE A 846 -4.67 21.58 -24.80
CA PHE A 846 -3.49 22.40 -25.05
C PHE A 846 -2.98 22.19 -26.49
N VAL A 847 -2.35 23.22 -27.06
CA VAL A 847 -1.76 23.12 -28.40
C VAL A 847 -0.69 22.04 -28.39
N ASP A 848 -0.88 20.99 -29.20
CA ASP A 848 0.08 19.89 -29.29
C ASP A 848 1.48 20.43 -29.57
N PRO A 849 2.46 20.09 -28.70
CA PRO A 849 3.78 20.62 -28.87
C PRO A 849 4.44 20.07 -30.11
N LYS A 850 5.15 20.93 -30.82
CA LYS A 850 5.94 20.52 -31.99
C LYS A 850 7.29 19.98 -31.51
N VAL A 851 7.23 18.89 -30.75
CA VAL A 851 8.38 18.16 -30.22
C VAL A 851 8.32 16.72 -30.72
N SER A 852 9.37 16.30 -31.43
CA SER A 852 9.56 14.89 -31.79
C SER A 852 10.77 14.34 -31.05
N VAL A 853 10.58 13.21 -30.37
CA VAL A 853 11.66 12.49 -29.70
C VAL A 853 11.76 11.09 -30.30
N SER A 854 12.98 10.69 -30.62
CA SER A 854 13.35 9.29 -30.87
C SER A 854 14.54 8.96 -29.98
N TYR A 855 14.79 7.69 -29.69
CA TYR A 855 15.92 7.34 -28.83
C TYR A 855 16.54 6.00 -29.22
N GLU A 856 17.78 5.81 -28.75
CA GLU A 856 18.55 4.59 -28.88
C GLU A 856 19.08 4.20 -27.50
N GLN A 857 18.84 2.97 -27.09
CA GLN A 857 19.43 2.39 -25.89
C GLN A 857 20.83 1.87 -26.23
N MET A 858 21.87 2.49 -25.67
CA MET A 858 23.26 2.05 -25.86
C MET A 858 23.59 0.86 -24.95
N ASN A 859 23.09 0.90 -23.72
CA ASN A 859 23.13 -0.17 -22.72
C ASN A 859 22.07 0.10 -21.62
N SER A 860 22.03 -0.72 -20.57
CA SER A 860 21.06 -0.58 -19.46
C SER A 860 21.14 0.74 -18.69
N CYS A 861 22.25 1.46 -18.77
CA CYS A 861 22.53 2.67 -18.00
C CYS A 861 22.71 3.92 -18.87
N LEU A 862 22.63 3.81 -20.21
CA LEU A 862 22.92 4.89 -21.15
C LEU A 862 21.95 4.88 -22.34
N PHE A 863 21.24 5.98 -22.51
CA PHE A 863 20.31 6.22 -23.61
C PHE A 863 20.66 7.53 -24.32
N LYS A 864 20.48 7.56 -25.64
CA LYS A 864 20.59 8.79 -26.44
C LYS A 864 19.23 9.11 -27.04
N ALA A 865 18.67 10.25 -26.68
CA ALA A 865 17.44 10.77 -27.25
C ALA A 865 17.76 11.86 -28.28
N TYR A 866 17.26 11.68 -29.51
CA TYR A 866 17.35 12.64 -30.60
C TYR A 866 16.07 13.47 -30.63
N VAL A 867 16.22 14.78 -30.41
CA VAL A 867 15.12 15.71 -30.20
C VAL A 867 15.05 16.72 -31.34
N SER A 868 13.83 17.03 -31.79
CA SER A 868 13.52 18.23 -32.58
C SER A 868 12.35 18.95 -31.91
N ALA A 869 12.60 20.14 -31.36
CA ALA A 869 11.63 20.88 -30.54
C ALA A 869 11.50 22.34 -30.98
N ASN A 870 10.28 22.88 -31.02
CA ASN A 870 10.06 24.31 -31.29
C ASN A 870 9.84 25.15 -30.01
N GLU A 871 9.71 24.48 -28.86
CA GLU A 871 9.46 25.08 -27.56
C GLU A 871 10.16 24.26 -26.46
N THR A 872 10.19 24.78 -25.24
CA THR A 872 10.69 24.06 -24.07
C THR A 872 9.74 22.93 -23.69
N PHE A 873 10.26 21.82 -23.18
CA PHE A 873 9.44 20.64 -22.89
C PHE A 873 10.02 19.85 -21.71
N THR A 874 9.22 18.93 -21.19
CA THR A 874 9.65 17.93 -20.21
C THR A 874 9.92 16.62 -20.94
N LEU A 875 11.16 16.12 -20.84
CA LEU A 875 11.52 14.79 -21.32
C LEU A 875 11.18 13.77 -20.21
N ILE A 876 10.26 12.86 -20.50
CA ILE A 876 9.90 11.77 -19.59
C ILE A 876 10.78 10.56 -19.88
N PHE A 877 11.32 9.95 -18.83
CA PHE A 877 12.00 8.66 -18.90
C PHE A 877 11.25 7.68 -18.00
N SER A 878 10.50 6.79 -18.64
CA SER A 878 9.55 5.84 -18.04
C SER A 878 10.23 4.69 -17.30
N ASP A 879 11.28 4.96 -16.55
CA ASP A 879 11.95 4.04 -15.64
C ASP A 879 11.80 4.50 -14.20
N THR A 880 11.92 3.59 -13.24
CA THR A 880 11.72 3.89 -11.82
C THR A 880 12.61 5.05 -11.39
N TYR A 881 12.01 6.03 -10.71
CA TYR A 881 12.68 7.23 -10.28
C TYR A 881 13.92 6.93 -9.45
N ASN A 882 15.04 7.55 -9.83
CA ASN A 882 16.24 7.56 -9.01
C ASN A 882 17.01 8.87 -9.26
N PRO A 883 17.41 9.61 -8.22
CA PRO A 883 18.12 10.89 -8.38
C PRO A 883 19.47 10.78 -9.10
N LEU A 884 20.02 9.56 -9.25
CA LEU A 884 21.25 9.28 -9.98
C LEU A 884 21.04 9.16 -11.50
N TRP A 885 19.80 9.11 -11.99
CA TRP A 885 19.54 9.34 -13.41
C TRP A 885 19.74 10.82 -13.73
N LYS A 886 20.59 11.10 -14.72
CA LYS A 886 20.91 12.45 -15.19
C LYS A 886 20.71 12.55 -16.68
N ALA A 887 20.27 13.71 -17.15
CA ALA A 887 20.28 14.06 -18.57
C ALA A 887 21.43 15.03 -18.85
N PHE A 888 22.05 14.92 -20.02
CA PHE A 888 23.11 15.82 -20.48
C PHE A 888 22.74 16.43 -21.82
N VAL A 889 22.76 17.76 -21.89
CA VAL A 889 22.53 18.55 -23.12
C VAL A 889 23.72 19.47 -23.30
N ASP A 890 24.45 19.34 -24.42
CA ASP A 890 25.68 20.10 -24.70
C ASP A 890 26.74 20.05 -23.58
N GLY A 891 26.72 19.01 -22.74
CA GLY A 891 27.63 18.86 -21.60
C GLY A 891 27.13 19.45 -20.28
N GLU A 892 25.98 20.15 -20.29
CA GLU A 892 25.30 20.60 -19.08
C GLU A 892 24.49 19.45 -18.47
N GLU A 893 24.63 19.23 -17.16
CA GLU A 893 23.90 18.22 -16.41
C GLU A 893 22.54 18.74 -15.95
N ILE A 894 21.49 17.97 -16.21
CA ILE A 894 20.13 18.22 -15.78
C ILE A 894 19.73 17.09 -14.82
N SER A 895 19.33 17.46 -13.61
CA SER A 895 18.88 16.49 -12.60
C SER A 895 17.48 15.96 -12.92
N SER A 896 17.25 14.69 -12.57
CA SER A 896 15.95 14.06 -12.67
C SER A 896 14.97 14.62 -11.65
N ASN A 897 13.74 14.89 -12.08
CA ASN A 897 12.60 15.21 -11.24
C ASN A 897 11.67 13.99 -11.14
N LEU A 898 10.96 13.87 -10.01
CA LEU A 898 9.93 12.85 -9.83
C LEU A 898 8.66 13.27 -10.56
N THR A 899 8.20 12.44 -11.51
CA THR A 899 6.96 12.67 -12.27
C THR A 899 6.10 11.42 -12.24
N TYR A 900 4.78 11.61 -12.34
CA TYR A 900 3.76 10.58 -12.18
C TYR A 900 3.92 9.77 -10.88
N SER A 901 4.52 10.37 -9.84
CA SER A 901 4.87 9.75 -8.56
C SER A 901 5.93 8.62 -8.58
N LEU A 902 6.36 8.12 -9.77
CA LEU A 902 7.25 6.95 -9.83
C LEU A 902 8.34 6.97 -10.91
N VAL A 903 8.32 7.89 -11.88
CA VAL A 903 9.30 7.91 -12.98
C VAL A 903 10.15 9.17 -13.01
N ASN A 904 11.20 9.13 -13.82
CA ASN A 904 12.14 10.23 -14.01
C ASN A 904 11.65 11.21 -15.07
N SER A 905 11.94 12.49 -14.88
CA SER A 905 11.79 13.49 -15.94
C SER A 905 12.89 14.54 -15.92
N PHE A 906 13.08 15.23 -17.03
CA PHE A 906 14.09 16.25 -17.20
C PHE A 906 13.47 17.46 -17.91
N TYR A 907 13.53 18.64 -17.30
CA TYR A 907 13.06 19.87 -17.94
C TYR A 907 14.12 20.37 -18.93
N ILE A 908 13.77 20.44 -20.21
CA ILE A 908 14.68 20.81 -21.29
C ILE A 908 14.35 22.22 -21.77
N ASN A 909 15.13 23.20 -21.30
CA ASN A 909 15.03 24.60 -21.72
C ASN A 909 15.87 24.87 -22.99
N LYS A 910 15.60 24.12 -24.07
CA LYS A 910 16.30 24.26 -25.35
C LYS A 910 15.39 23.89 -26.51
N THR A 911 15.48 24.66 -27.60
CA THR A 911 14.76 24.43 -28.85
C THR A 911 15.71 24.08 -30.00
N GLY A 912 15.18 23.66 -31.14
CA GLY A 912 15.92 23.19 -32.31
C GLY A 912 16.16 21.68 -32.30
N LYS A 913 17.19 21.24 -33.05
CA LYS A 913 17.60 19.83 -33.14
C LYS A 913 18.85 19.58 -32.32
N PHE A 914 18.80 18.62 -31.41
CA PHE A 914 19.92 18.28 -30.54
C PHE A 914 19.78 16.86 -29.98
N THR A 915 20.79 16.39 -29.27
CA THR A 915 20.80 15.08 -28.60
C THR A 915 20.84 15.28 -27.09
N VAL A 916 19.99 14.55 -26.39
CA VAL A 916 20.00 14.43 -24.92
C VAL A 916 20.59 13.07 -24.56
N THR A 917 21.61 13.06 -23.71
CA THR A 917 22.17 11.80 -23.19
C THR A 917 21.59 11.53 -21.81
N VAL A 918 20.83 10.45 -21.63
CA VAL A 918 20.30 10.04 -20.31
C VAL A 918 21.19 8.93 -19.76
N TYR A 919 21.81 9.16 -18.61
CA TYR A 919 22.81 8.28 -18.03
C TYR A 919 22.60 8.06 -16.53
N PHE A 920 22.77 6.81 -16.08
CA PHE A 920 22.71 6.45 -14.67
C PHE A 920 24.09 6.60 -14.02
N THR A 921 24.30 7.73 -13.34
CA THR A 921 25.58 8.05 -12.69
C THR A 921 25.99 7.06 -11.61
N GLY A 922 25.02 6.33 -11.03
CA GLY A 922 25.29 5.26 -10.07
C GLY A 922 26.19 4.14 -10.61
N GLN A 923 26.19 3.92 -11.93
CA GLN A 923 27.04 2.94 -12.59
C GLN A 923 28.54 3.22 -12.35
N TYR A 924 28.92 4.49 -12.22
CA TYR A 924 30.30 4.88 -11.91
C TYR A 924 30.80 4.26 -10.60
N TYR A 925 29.97 4.25 -9.54
CA TYR A 925 30.35 3.67 -8.26
C TYR A 925 30.48 2.15 -8.35
N ALA A 926 29.63 1.49 -9.13
CA ALA A 926 29.73 0.06 -9.38
C ALA A 926 31.03 -0.28 -10.12
N ASP A 927 31.41 0.51 -11.13
CA ASP A 927 32.65 0.32 -11.90
C ASP A 927 33.90 0.52 -11.03
N VAL A 928 33.90 1.54 -10.16
CA VAL A 928 34.97 1.75 -9.17
C VAL A 928 35.03 0.59 -8.18
N GLY A 929 33.89 0.16 -7.64
CA GLY A 929 33.80 -0.97 -6.72
C GLY A 929 34.30 -2.28 -7.32
N LEU A 930 33.96 -2.53 -8.59
CA LEU A 930 34.43 -3.67 -9.36
C LEU A 930 35.95 -3.60 -9.57
N THR A 931 36.47 -2.43 -9.94
CA THR A 931 37.91 -2.20 -10.13
C THR A 931 38.69 -2.47 -8.83
N VAL A 932 38.23 -1.93 -7.70
CA VAL A 932 38.82 -2.17 -6.38
C VAL A 932 38.77 -3.65 -6.01
N SER A 933 37.65 -4.33 -6.29
CA SER A 933 37.48 -5.76 -6.02
C SER A 933 38.44 -6.61 -6.85
N ILE A 934 38.60 -6.30 -8.14
CA ILE A 934 39.55 -6.98 -9.04
C ILE A 934 40.99 -6.77 -8.55
N ILE A 935 41.39 -5.53 -8.24
CA ILE A 935 42.73 -5.22 -7.73
C ILE A 935 42.99 -5.97 -6.42
N SER A 936 42.02 -6.02 -5.52
CA SER A 936 42.12 -6.72 -4.23
C SER A 936 42.26 -8.23 -4.45
N PHE A 937 41.43 -8.82 -5.31
CA PHE A 937 41.50 -10.23 -5.66
C PHE A 937 42.86 -10.60 -6.26
N VAL A 938 43.32 -9.84 -7.26
CA VAL A 938 44.63 -10.05 -7.89
C VAL A 938 45.78 -9.91 -6.89
N SER A 939 45.71 -8.92 -5.99
CA SER A 939 46.73 -8.70 -4.96
C SER A 939 46.78 -9.84 -3.94
N VAL A 940 45.62 -10.28 -3.42
CA VAL A 940 45.54 -11.43 -2.52
C VAL A 940 46.02 -12.69 -3.22
N PHE A 941 45.61 -12.93 -4.46
CA PHE A 941 46.05 -14.07 -5.25
C PHE A 941 47.57 -14.06 -5.46
N ALA A 942 48.15 -12.91 -5.82
CA ALA A 942 49.58 -12.74 -6.01
C ALA A 942 50.35 -12.94 -4.69
N LEU A 943 49.91 -12.31 -3.59
CA LEU A 943 50.53 -12.48 -2.26
C LEU A 943 50.43 -13.91 -1.76
N THR A 944 49.31 -14.58 -1.98
CA THR A 944 49.13 -15.99 -1.59
C THR A 944 50.01 -16.90 -2.43
N THR A 945 50.10 -16.65 -3.74
CA THR A 945 50.99 -17.38 -4.65
C THR A 945 52.45 -17.19 -4.26
N VAL A 946 52.87 -15.94 -4.01
CA VAL A 946 54.22 -15.60 -3.53
C VAL A 946 54.50 -16.25 -2.18
N PHE A 947 53.57 -16.17 -1.22
CA PHE A 947 53.68 -16.84 0.08
C PHE A 947 53.78 -18.37 -0.06
N LEU A 948 53.02 -18.98 -0.96
CA LEU A 948 53.09 -20.42 -1.28
C LEU A 948 54.43 -20.77 -1.95
N MET A 949 54.96 -19.92 -2.82
CA MET A 949 56.28 -20.11 -3.44
C MET A 949 57.43 -19.97 -2.42
N PHE A 950 57.36 -19.00 -1.51
CA PHE A 950 58.36 -18.81 -0.45
C PHE A 950 58.26 -19.87 0.66
N SER A 951 57.05 -20.33 1.00
CA SER A 951 56.86 -21.44 1.94
C SER A 951 57.29 -22.79 1.33
N ARG A 952 57.19 -22.98 0.01
CA ARG A 952 57.83 -24.10 -0.72
C ARG A 952 59.36 -24.02 -0.69
N ARG A 953 59.98 -22.83 -0.77
CA ARG A 953 61.44 -22.67 -0.59
C ARG A 953 61.92 -23.09 0.81
N LYS A 954 61.12 -22.92 1.87
CA LYS A 954 61.41 -23.48 3.19
C LYS A 954 61.22 -25.00 3.30
N TRP A 955 60.44 -25.61 2.39
CA TRP A 955 60.26 -27.06 2.33
C TRP A 955 61.42 -27.76 1.61
N PHE A 956 62.04 -27.13 0.61
CA PHE A 956 63.24 -27.66 -0.06
C PHE A 956 64.56 -27.42 0.70
N ALA A 957 64.55 -26.63 1.78
CA ALA A 957 65.73 -26.39 2.63
C ALA A 957 65.87 -27.39 3.81
N LYS A 958 65.21 -28.54 3.75
CA LYS A 958 65.55 -29.71 4.57
C LYS A 958 65.71 -30.94 3.66
N PRO A 959 66.91 -31.53 3.54
CA PRO A 959 67.03 -32.83 2.89
C PRO A 959 66.36 -33.86 3.79
N CYS A 960 65.19 -34.34 3.35
CA CYS A 960 64.56 -35.51 3.95
C CYS A 960 65.35 -36.74 3.49
N PHE A 961 66.07 -37.33 4.44
CA PHE A 961 66.72 -38.63 4.33
C PHE A 961 65.66 -39.68 3.99
N LEU A 962 65.60 -40.13 2.74
CA LEU A 962 64.97 -41.40 2.38
C LEU A 962 65.85 -42.10 1.35
N GLY A 963 66.49 -43.18 1.78
CA GLY A 963 67.27 -44.02 0.90
C GLY A 963 67.96 -45.13 1.68
N ARG A 964 67.19 -46.17 2.07
CA ARG A 964 67.63 -47.57 2.04
C ARG A 964 66.56 -48.50 2.58
N LEU A 965 65.88 -49.17 1.65
CA LEU A 965 65.39 -50.52 1.83
C LEU A 965 65.57 -51.24 0.49
N ILE A 966 66.03 -52.50 0.56
CA ILE A 966 66.10 -53.56 -0.45
C ILE A 966 67.52 -53.95 -0.94
N PHE A 967 68.03 -55.04 -0.31
CA PHE A 967 68.67 -56.24 -0.87
C PHE A 967 69.81 -56.15 -1.91
N TRP A 968 71.00 -56.73 -1.65
CA TRP A 968 71.39 -58.14 -1.95
C TRP A 968 72.83 -58.47 -1.43
N LYS A 969 73.05 -59.76 -1.10
CA LYS A 969 74.35 -60.47 -1.00
C LYS A 969 75.13 -60.32 -2.33
N LYS A 970 76.45 -60.53 -2.49
CA LYS A 970 77.37 -61.56 -1.96
C LYS A 970 78.81 -61.16 -2.34
N ALA A 971 79.78 -61.75 -1.65
CA ALA A 971 81.21 -61.69 -1.96
C ALA A 971 81.57 -62.32 -3.32
N ASN A 972 82.67 -61.81 -3.87
CA ASN A 972 83.40 -62.12 -5.11
C ASN A 972 82.74 -61.72 -6.43
#